data_AF-A0A2V7YI20-F1
#
_entry.id   AF-A0A2V7YI20-F1
#
_cell.length_a   1.000
_cell.length_b   1.000
_cell.length_c   1.000
_cell.angle_alpha   90.00
_cell.angle_beta   90.00
_cell.angle_gamma   90.00
#
_symmetry.space_group_name_H-M   'P 1'
#
loop_
_entity.id
_entity.type
_entity.pdbx_description
1 polymer ?
#
loop_
_entity_poly.entity_id
_entity_poly.type
_entity_poly.pdbx_seq_one_letter_code
_entity_poly.pdbx_strand_id
1 'polypeptide(L)'
;NEASAKVDFAAMDKAVFLGDVVDFNTGEVLFEASESLPADWAETLREHDINEIEVIFPEWDLVSDILLNTVRKDTSKSFEQAIIEIYRRMRPGDPPTLESAKALFEGMFFDARKYDFSRVGRFKFNIKLDLQSPVTQKTMSAEDFFVVINYLLRLRKDVGRVDDIDNLGNRRVRAVGELLENQFRIGLVRMERAIKEKMSVHQDIDSAMPHDLINSKPVIAAIKEFFGSSQLSQFMDQTNPLSEVTHKRRLSALGPGGLSRERAGFEVRDVHPTHYGRICPIETPEGPNIGLISSLACYARINEYGFIESPYKKVADGRVMDHYRIVKVGDTNFTLGQIVEKRELQKENSRLAKENTGKNRKAMLQLGEAEPYAFYLSAWDEERYTIAQANVVIDEEGNLVHDRVIARQAGEFVSIEREKVDFIDVSPKQLVSVAASLVPFLENDDANRALMGANMQRQSVPLLRTDSPLVGTGMENIVARDSGAVILCKRGGVVDLVDSNRIIVRVEAEDQETGETKEFGADIYQLIKFKRSNQNTCITQKPVVREGQRVRKGQVLADGPCTDAGELALGRNILVAFMPWRGNNFEDAILVSEKLVKEDYYTSIHIEEFEIEARDTKLGPEEITRDIPNVSEAALRDLDESGIVRIGATVKQGDILVGKVTPKGETQLTPEEKLLRAIFGEKAGDVRDASLKTPPGIEGTVVDVKIFSRKGVEKDLRAKAIEEAAVEQMNRNIQDEIRIITDARNKRIADVLADQKLQRDVVDFKTGDTLVKKGETATRDTINKLSRRELLALPVEEDTRETVRMFVERAENRIRVLEQKAEERREDLQKGDELPPGVIKMIKVYVAMKRKLSVGDKMAGRHGNKGVISRILPEEDMPYLPDGTPVEIVLNPLGVPSRMN
;
A
#
# COMPACT_ATOMS: atom_id res chain seq x y z
N ASN A 1 -40.85 -24.75 -28.36
CA ASN A 1 -41.97 -23.92 -28.83
C ASN A 1 -41.73 -23.58 -30.29
N GLU A 2 -42.10 -24.48 -31.19
CA GLU A 2 -42.12 -24.18 -32.63
C GLU A 2 -43.33 -23.30 -32.89
N ALA A 3 -43.09 -22.02 -33.14
CA ALA A 3 -44.11 -21.11 -33.63
C ALA A 3 -44.34 -21.44 -35.11
N SER A 4 -45.41 -22.16 -35.44
CA SER A 4 -45.83 -22.34 -36.82
C SER A 4 -46.53 -21.07 -37.30
N ALA A 5 -45.87 -20.30 -38.16
CA ALA A 5 -46.44 -19.13 -38.80
C ALA A 5 -46.95 -19.51 -40.20
N LYS A 6 -48.19 -19.11 -40.53
CA LYS A 6 -48.70 -19.22 -41.91
C LYS A 6 -48.27 -17.97 -42.68
N VAL A 7 -47.55 -18.17 -43.78
CA VAL A 7 -47.05 -17.09 -44.64
C VAL A 7 -47.88 -17.07 -45.92
N ASP A 8 -48.27 -15.87 -46.37
CA ASP A 8 -48.97 -15.70 -47.64
C ASP A 8 -48.03 -15.96 -48.82
N PHE A 9 -48.53 -16.57 -49.89
CA PHE A 9 -47.74 -16.96 -51.06
C PHE A 9 -47.11 -15.73 -51.75
N ALA A 10 -47.78 -14.58 -51.71
CA ALA A 10 -47.26 -13.31 -52.24
C ALA A 10 -46.06 -12.75 -51.46
N ALA A 11 -45.85 -13.18 -50.21
CA ALA A 11 -44.69 -12.75 -49.42
C ALA A 11 -43.42 -13.53 -49.80
N MET A 12 -43.53 -14.67 -50.51
CA MET A 12 -42.41 -15.51 -50.91
C MET A 12 -41.48 -14.84 -51.93
N ASP A 13 -41.96 -13.86 -52.69
CA ASP A 13 -41.13 -13.09 -53.65
C ASP A 13 -39.97 -12.36 -52.98
N LYS A 14 -40.07 -12.13 -51.67
CA LYS A 14 -39.03 -11.48 -50.85
C LYS A 14 -38.18 -12.46 -50.04
N ALA A 15 -38.46 -13.75 -50.15
CA ALA A 15 -37.72 -14.78 -49.45
C ALA A 15 -36.43 -15.13 -50.20
N VAL A 16 -35.48 -15.70 -49.46
CA VAL A 16 -34.21 -16.20 -49.98
C VAL A 16 -34.02 -17.63 -49.50
N PHE A 17 -33.48 -18.51 -50.34
CA PHE A 17 -33.15 -19.88 -49.93
C PHE A 17 -32.09 -19.89 -48.83
N LEU A 18 -32.34 -20.63 -47.75
CA LEU A 18 -31.39 -20.75 -46.63
C LEU A 18 -30.29 -21.79 -46.92
N GLY A 19 -30.65 -22.86 -47.62
CA GLY A 19 -29.76 -23.95 -48.03
C GLY A 19 -29.94 -24.31 -49.50
N ASP A 20 -29.02 -25.11 -50.02
CA ASP A 20 -29.09 -25.63 -51.38
C ASP A 20 -30.31 -26.55 -51.51
N VAL A 21 -31.15 -26.30 -52.51
CA VAL A 21 -32.28 -27.18 -52.84
C VAL A 21 -31.77 -28.23 -53.80
N VAL A 22 -31.69 -29.48 -53.34
CA VAL A 22 -31.16 -30.60 -54.12
C VAL A 22 -32.28 -31.57 -54.44
N ASP A 23 -32.37 -32.00 -55.69
CA ASP A 23 -33.19 -33.15 -56.03
C ASP A 23 -32.44 -34.44 -55.65
N PHE A 24 -32.96 -35.17 -54.67
CA PHE A 24 -32.35 -36.42 -54.19
C PHE A 24 -32.41 -37.56 -55.22
N ASN A 25 -33.26 -37.46 -56.25
CA ASN A 25 -33.36 -38.48 -57.29
C ASN A 25 -32.27 -38.34 -58.36
N THR A 26 -31.93 -37.10 -58.73
CA THR A 26 -30.91 -36.80 -59.77
C THR A 26 -29.55 -36.40 -59.18
N GLY A 27 -29.53 -35.86 -57.96
CA GLY A 27 -28.37 -35.27 -57.31
C GLY A 27 -28.02 -33.86 -57.80
N GLU A 28 -28.87 -33.24 -58.64
CA GLU A 28 -28.66 -31.88 -59.12
C GLU A 28 -29.10 -30.83 -58.08
N VAL A 29 -28.31 -29.76 -57.95
CA VAL A 29 -28.66 -28.58 -57.14
C VAL A 29 -29.56 -27.68 -57.99
N LEU A 30 -30.84 -27.60 -57.63
CA LEU A 30 -31.85 -26.82 -58.34
C LEU A 30 -31.76 -25.31 -58.03
N PHE A 31 -31.49 -24.98 -56.77
CA PHE A 31 -31.30 -23.60 -56.30
C PHE A 31 -30.15 -23.55 -55.29
N GLU A 32 -29.29 -22.54 -55.39
CA GLU A 32 -28.18 -22.36 -54.44
C GLU A 32 -28.63 -21.56 -53.19
N ALA A 33 -27.99 -21.85 -52.06
CA ALA A 33 -28.19 -21.10 -50.83
C ALA A 33 -27.89 -19.61 -51.02
N SER A 34 -28.67 -18.74 -50.37
CA SER A 34 -28.61 -17.27 -50.46
C SER A 34 -29.09 -16.64 -51.78
N GLU A 35 -29.69 -17.43 -52.68
CA GLU A 35 -30.35 -16.95 -53.90
C GLU A 35 -31.83 -16.56 -53.63
N SER A 36 -32.29 -15.47 -54.26
CA SER A 36 -33.69 -15.04 -54.18
C SER A 36 -34.59 -15.99 -54.96
N LEU A 37 -35.80 -16.28 -54.45
CA LEU A 37 -36.75 -17.19 -55.09
C LEU A 37 -37.11 -16.73 -56.53
N PRO A 38 -36.75 -17.49 -57.59
CA PRO A 38 -37.11 -17.17 -58.97
C PRO A 38 -38.60 -17.36 -59.22
N ALA A 39 -39.25 -16.61 -60.11
CA ALA A 39 -40.72 -16.64 -60.26
C ALA A 39 -41.35 -18.03 -60.55
N ASP A 40 -40.56 -18.97 -61.08
CA ASP A 40 -40.91 -20.35 -61.41
C ASP A 40 -40.59 -21.37 -60.29
N TRP A 41 -40.06 -20.92 -59.14
CA TRP A 41 -39.60 -21.78 -58.03
C TRP A 41 -40.62 -22.86 -57.63
N ALA A 42 -41.91 -22.52 -57.57
CA ALA A 42 -42.97 -23.42 -57.12
C ALA A 42 -43.40 -24.47 -58.16
N GLU A 43 -43.08 -24.26 -59.43
CA GLU A 43 -43.30 -25.24 -60.50
C GLU A 43 -42.15 -26.24 -60.50
N THR A 44 -40.91 -25.77 -60.42
CA THR A 44 -39.69 -26.59 -60.38
C THR A 44 -39.67 -27.55 -59.18
N LEU A 45 -40.11 -27.11 -57.99
CA LEU A 45 -40.21 -27.97 -56.81
C LEU A 45 -41.30 -29.06 -56.97
N ARG A 46 -42.41 -28.74 -57.64
CA ARG A 46 -43.49 -29.69 -57.89
C ARG A 46 -43.10 -30.77 -58.91
N GLU A 47 -42.28 -30.42 -59.90
CA GLU A 47 -41.77 -31.37 -60.89
C GLU A 47 -40.81 -32.40 -60.27
N HIS A 48 -40.06 -32.00 -59.24
CA HIS A 48 -39.08 -32.86 -58.54
C HIS A 48 -39.61 -33.45 -57.21
N ASP A 49 -40.91 -33.32 -56.93
CA ASP A 49 -41.61 -33.83 -55.73
C ASP A 49 -41.00 -33.36 -54.38
N ILE A 50 -40.50 -32.12 -54.34
CA ILE A 50 -39.91 -31.51 -53.14
C ILE A 50 -41.01 -30.79 -52.35
N ASN A 51 -41.29 -31.30 -51.14
CA ASN A 51 -42.41 -30.83 -50.30
C ASN A 51 -41.97 -29.88 -49.16
N GLU A 52 -40.68 -29.79 -48.86
CA GLU A 52 -40.13 -28.96 -47.78
C GLU A 52 -38.94 -28.15 -48.29
N ILE A 53 -38.94 -26.85 -48.02
CA ILE A 53 -37.84 -25.94 -48.33
C ILE A 53 -37.55 -25.04 -47.12
N GLU A 54 -36.28 -24.70 -46.93
CA GLU A 54 -35.85 -23.74 -45.91
C GLU A 54 -35.63 -22.37 -46.54
N VAL A 55 -36.40 -21.37 -46.09
CA VAL A 55 -36.33 -20.00 -46.59
C VAL A 55 -36.19 -19.00 -45.45
N ILE A 56 -35.48 -17.91 -45.70
CA ILE A 56 -35.34 -16.78 -44.78
C ILE A 56 -35.98 -15.53 -45.39
N PHE A 57 -36.61 -14.71 -44.55
CA PHE A 57 -37.15 -13.41 -44.91
C PHE A 57 -36.24 -12.31 -44.38
N PRO A 58 -35.36 -11.70 -45.21
CA PRO A 58 -34.37 -10.74 -44.73
C PRO A 58 -34.98 -9.48 -44.10
N GLU A 59 -36.24 -9.15 -44.42
CA GLU A 59 -36.97 -8.00 -43.87
C GLU A 59 -37.54 -8.27 -42.46
N TRP A 60 -37.65 -9.52 -42.01
CA TRP A 60 -38.31 -9.87 -40.75
C TRP A 60 -37.40 -9.75 -39.54
N ASP A 61 -36.09 -9.86 -39.74
CA ASP A 61 -35.09 -9.66 -38.70
C ASP A 61 -34.19 -8.47 -39.06
N LEU A 62 -33.74 -7.75 -38.03
CA LEU A 62 -33.00 -6.50 -38.16
C LEU A 62 -31.61 -6.69 -38.79
N VAL A 63 -31.08 -7.92 -38.76
CA VAL A 63 -29.68 -8.24 -39.03
C VAL A 63 -29.50 -9.11 -40.28
N SER A 64 -30.52 -9.87 -40.69
CA SER A 64 -30.43 -10.86 -41.77
C SER A 64 -29.86 -10.31 -43.08
N ASP A 65 -30.28 -9.12 -43.52
CA ASP A 65 -29.78 -8.50 -44.76
C ASP A 65 -28.26 -8.23 -44.72
N ILE A 66 -27.72 -7.81 -43.57
CA ILE A 66 -26.27 -7.56 -43.42
C ILE A 66 -25.49 -8.88 -43.52
N LEU A 67 -25.98 -9.94 -42.88
CA LEU A 67 -25.35 -11.27 -42.93
C LEU A 67 -25.38 -11.83 -44.35
N LEU A 68 -26.52 -11.74 -45.03
CA LEU A 68 -26.72 -12.28 -46.36
C LEU A 68 -25.83 -11.58 -47.40
N ASN A 69 -25.73 -10.24 -47.31
CA ASN A 69 -24.78 -9.47 -48.12
C ASN A 69 -23.31 -9.78 -47.81
N THR A 70 -22.99 -10.18 -46.57
CA THR A 70 -21.63 -10.58 -46.19
C THR A 70 -21.28 -11.94 -46.77
N VAL A 71 -22.17 -12.93 -46.66
CA VAL A 71 -22.00 -14.28 -47.23
C VAL A 71 -21.89 -14.24 -48.75
N ARG A 72 -22.67 -13.39 -49.42
CA ARG A 72 -22.56 -13.17 -50.88
C ARG A 72 -21.21 -12.60 -51.31
N LYS A 73 -20.58 -11.76 -50.47
CA LYS A 73 -19.25 -11.18 -50.74
C LYS A 73 -18.09 -12.10 -50.33
N ASP A 74 -18.35 -13.10 -49.48
CA ASP A 74 -17.30 -14.02 -49.03
C ASP A 74 -16.91 -14.99 -50.15
N THR A 75 -15.61 -15.02 -50.44
CA THR A 75 -15.01 -15.89 -51.44
C THR A 75 -14.76 -17.30 -50.90
N SER A 76 -14.71 -17.47 -49.58
CA SER A 76 -14.44 -18.75 -48.93
C SER A 76 -15.72 -19.58 -48.85
N LYS A 77 -15.78 -20.73 -49.53
CA LYS A 77 -16.97 -21.62 -49.52
C LYS A 77 -16.79 -22.85 -48.64
N SER A 78 -15.57 -23.14 -48.18
CA SER A 78 -15.28 -24.25 -47.28
C SER A 78 -14.49 -23.81 -46.04
N PHE A 79 -14.61 -24.59 -44.97
CA PHE A 79 -13.86 -24.41 -43.73
C PHE A 79 -12.34 -24.35 -43.96
N GLU A 80 -11.82 -25.21 -44.83
CA GLU A 80 -10.40 -25.29 -45.16
C GLU A 80 -9.90 -24.01 -45.83
N GLN A 81 -10.67 -23.49 -46.80
CA GLN A 81 -10.36 -22.23 -47.48
C GLN A 81 -10.39 -21.06 -46.50
N ALA A 82 -11.40 -20.99 -45.63
CA ALA A 82 -11.54 -19.92 -44.64
C ALA A 82 -10.36 -19.89 -43.65
N ILE A 83 -9.94 -21.04 -43.13
CA ILE A 83 -8.80 -21.13 -42.21
C ILE A 83 -7.47 -20.77 -42.90
N ILE A 84 -7.29 -21.22 -44.14
CA ILE A 84 -6.10 -20.86 -44.94
C ILE A 84 -6.05 -19.36 -45.19
N GLU A 85 -7.19 -18.73 -45.48
CA GLU A 85 -7.29 -17.28 -45.70
C GLU A 85 -6.99 -16.50 -44.41
N ILE A 86 -7.49 -16.95 -43.25
CA ILE A 86 -7.14 -16.38 -41.94
C ILE A 86 -5.62 -16.48 -41.70
N TYR A 87 -5.02 -17.63 -41.99
CA TYR A 87 -3.56 -17.83 -41.84
C TYR A 87 -2.76 -16.88 -42.73
N ARG A 88 -3.14 -16.75 -44.01
CA ARG A 88 -2.48 -15.84 -44.97
C ARG A 88 -2.50 -14.39 -44.50
N ARG A 89 -3.61 -13.96 -43.88
CA ARG A 89 -3.74 -12.59 -43.34
C ARG A 89 -2.91 -12.38 -42.07
N MET A 90 -2.86 -13.37 -41.19
CA MET A 90 -2.08 -13.28 -39.94
C MET A 90 -0.57 -13.40 -40.17
N ARG A 91 -0.16 -14.18 -41.17
CA ARG A 91 1.24 -14.44 -41.53
C ARG A 91 1.46 -14.25 -43.03
N PRO A 92 1.51 -13.00 -43.51
CA PRO A 92 1.74 -12.73 -44.92
C PRO A 92 3.16 -13.14 -45.30
N GLY A 93 3.30 -14.23 -46.05
CA GLY A 93 4.59 -14.72 -46.57
C GLY A 93 4.91 -16.18 -46.24
N ASP A 94 4.32 -16.74 -45.19
CA ASP A 94 4.48 -18.15 -44.85
C ASP A 94 3.57 -19.02 -45.73
N PRO A 95 4.05 -20.12 -46.35
CA PRO A 95 3.18 -21.01 -47.11
C PRO A 95 2.15 -21.67 -46.17
N PRO A 96 0.84 -21.49 -46.40
CA PRO A 96 -0.18 -22.06 -45.53
C PRO A 96 -0.30 -23.57 -45.76
N THR A 97 -0.25 -24.35 -44.68
CA THR A 97 -0.72 -25.75 -44.68
C THR A 97 -1.98 -25.85 -43.84
N LEU A 98 -2.88 -26.79 -44.15
CA LEU A 98 -4.13 -26.96 -43.40
C LEU A 98 -3.86 -27.18 -41.90
N GLU A 99 -2.87 -28.01 -41.57
CA GLU A 99 -2.51 -28.34 -40.20
C GLU A 99 -1.96 -27.12 -39.43
N SER A 100 -1.04 -26.37 -40.04
CA SER A 100 -0.48 -25.16 -39.41
C SER A 100 -1.53 -24.06 -39.23
N ALA A 101 -2.42 -23.92 -40.20
CA ALA A 101 -3.50 -22.95 -40.18
C ALA A 101 -4.55 -23.30 -39.11
N LYS A 102 -4.94 -24.57 -39.00
CA LYS A 102 -5.84 -25.06 -37.95
C LYS A 102 -5.22 -24.89 -36.56
N ALA A 103 -3.96 -25.30 -36.38
CA ALA A 103 -3.25 -25.16 -35.11
C ALA A 103 -3.05 -23.69 -34.69
N LEU A 104 -2.87 -22.78 -35.66
CA LEU A 104 -2.85 -21.34 -35.39
C LEU A 104 -4.20 -20.85 -34.88
N PHE A 105 -5.29 -21.16 -35.59
CA PHE A 105 -6.64 -20.72 -35.23
C PHE A 105 -7.09 -21.27 -33.86
N GLU A 106 -6.91 -22.57 -33.63
CA GLU A 106 -7.19 -23.20 -32.32
C GLU A 106 -6.35 -22.55 -31.21
N GLY A 107 -5.07 -22.28 -31.50
CA GLY A 107 -4.17 -21.61 -30.59
C GLY A 107 -4.52 -20.15 -30.27
N MET A 108 -5.30 -19.46 -31.12
CA MET A 108 -5.63 -18.05 -30.90
C MET A 108 -6.72 -17.85 -29.84
N PHE A 109 -7.72 -18.75 -29.77
CA PHE A 109 -8.92 -18.53 -28.98
C PHE A 109 -9.32 -19.69 -28.06
N PHE A 110 -8.92 -20.93 -28.42
CA PHE A 110 -9.39 -22.14 -27.76
C PHE A 110 -8.31 -22.81 -26.88
N ASP A 111 -7.03 -22.49 -27.09
CA ASP A 111 -5.92 -22.99 -26.26
C ASP A 111 -5.73 -22.14 -24.99
N ALA A 112 -6.02 -22.73 -23.83
CA ALA A 112 -5.87 -22.11 -22.51
C ALA A 112 -4.43 -21.67 -22.15
N ARG A 113 -3.42 -22.15 -22.89
CA ARG A 113 -2.02 -21.72 -22.71
C ARG A 113 -1.72 -20.39 -23.38
N LYS A 114 -2.45 -20.05 -24.44
CA LYS A 114 -2.22 -18.87 -25.28
C LYS A 114 -3.30 -17.80 -25.08
N TYR A 115 -4.53 -18.21 -24.81
CA TYR A 115 -5.66 -17.33 -24.58
C TYR A 115 -6.27 -17.56 -23.19
N ASP A 116 -6.50 -16.47 -22.46
CA ASP A 116 -7.08 -16.51 -21.11
C ASP A 116 -7.89 -15.23 -20.88
N PHE A 117 -9.22 -15.35 -20.84
CA PHE A 117 -10.12 -14.24 -20.46
C PHE A 117 -9.84 -13.71 -19.06
N SER A 118 -9.18 -14.49 -18.19
CA SER A 118 -9.26 -14.40 -16.74
C SER A 118 -10.69 -14.57 -16.22
N ARG A 119 -10.82 -14.78 -14.90
CA ARG A 119 -12.15 -14.84 -14.24
C ARG A 119 -12.93 -13.55 -14.43
N VAL A 120 -12.25 -12.40 -14.42
CA VAL A 120 -12.87 -11.08 -14.54
C VAL A 120 -13.37 -10.82 -15.95
N GLY A 121 -12.57 -11.16 -16.97
CA GLY A 121 -12.98 -10.98 -18.37
C GLY A 121 -14.20 -11.83 -18.71
N ARG A 122 -14.22 -13.11 -18.29
CA ARG A 122 -15.40 -13.97 -18.50
C ARG A 122 -16.62 -13.44 -17.76
N PHE A 123 -16.46 -13.00 -16.51
CA PHE A 123 -17.55 -12.41 -15.73
C PHE A 123 -18.16 -11.18 -16.41
N LYS A 124 -17.33 -10.24 -16.88
CA LYS A 124 -17.82 -9.04 -17.59
C LYS A 124 -18.45 -9.37 -18.94
N PHE A 125 -17.86 -10.31 -19.68
CA PHE A 125 -18.39 -10.80 -20.94
C PHE A 125 -19.81 -11.38 -20.76
N ASN A 126 -19.97 -12.22 -19.75
CA ASN A 126 -21.25 -12.83 -19.41
C ASN A 126 -22.30 -11.79 -19.01
N ILE A 127 -21.95 -10.82 -18.16
CA ILE A 127 -22.89 -9.77 -17.74
C ILE A 127 -23.34 -8.91 -18.92
N LYS A 128 -22.42 -8.57 -19.84
CA LYS A 128 -22.73 -7.71 -20.98
C LYS A 128 -23.68 -8.37 -21.97
N LEU A 129 -23.49 -9.67 -22.19
CA LEU A 129 -24.23 -10.46 -23.20
C LEU A 129 -25.33 -11.35 -22.60
N ASP A 130 -25.59 -11.20 -21.30
CA ASP A 130 -26.56 -11.98 -20.52
C ASP A 130 -26.35 -13.52 -20.64
N LEU A 131 -25.09 -13.96 -20.57
CA LEU A 131 -24.71 -15.36 -20.67
C LEU A 131 -24.58 -16.03 -19.30
N GLN A 132 -25.05 -17.27 -19.20
CA GLN A 132 -25.00 -18.08 -17.97
C GLN A 132 -23.80 -19.03 -17.91
N SER A 133 -22.81 -18.88 -18.80
CA SER A 133 -21.64 -19.77 -18.83
C SER A 133 -20.81 -19.69 -17.54
N PRO A 134 -20.19 -20.78 -17.07
CA PRO A 134 -19.35 -20.75 -15.89
C PRO A 134 -18.17 -19.78 -16.01
N VAL A 135 -17.90 -19.00 -14.96
CA VAL A 135 -16.75 -18.07 -14.87
C VAL A 135 -15.40 -18.81 -14.88
N THR A 136 -15.40 -20.13 -14.68
CA THR A 136 -14.23 -21.00 -14.78
C THR A 136 -13.79 -21.26 -16.22
N GLN A 137 -14.68 -21.08 -17.20
CA GLN A 137 -14.35 -21.21 -18.61
C GLN A 137 -13.64 -19.95 -19.10
N LYS A 138 -12.31 -20.04 -19.21
CA LYS A 138 -11.43 -18.90 -19.54
C LYS A 138 -11.11 -18.78 -21.03
N THR A 139 -11.48 -19.75 -21.85
CA THR A 139 -11.32 -19.71 -23.31
C THR A 139 -12.61 -19.29 -23.99
N MET A 140 -12.53 -18.87 -25.25
CA MET A 140 -13.72 -18.60 -26.05
C MET A 140 -14.40 -19.90 -26.48
N SER A 141 -15.71 -19.86 -26.61
CA SER A 141 -16.54 -20.87 -27.28
C SER A 141 -16.98 -20.37 -28.66
N ALA A 142 -17.42 -21.27 -29.54
CA ALA A 142 -18.01 -20.89 -30.82
C ALA A 142 -19.31 -20.06 -30.64
N GLU A 143 -20.10 -20.39 -29.61
CA GLU A 143 -21.32 -19.65 -29.26
C GLU A 143 -21.02 -18.21 -28.86
N ASP A 144 -19.91 -17.98 -28.13
CA ASP A 144 -19.48 -16.63 -27.75
C ASP A 144 -19.28 -15.72 -28.97
N PHE A 145 -18.70 -16.24 -30.05
CA PHE A 145 -18.53 -15.49 -31.30
C PHE A 145 -19.87 -15.11 -31.92
N PHE A 146 -20.82 -16.05 -31.98
CA PHE A 146 -22.14 -15.80 -32.54
C PHE A 146 -22.88 -14.71 -31.76
N VAL A 147 -22.88 -14.79 -30.42
CA VAL A 147 -23.56 -13.82 -29.57
C VAL A 147 -22.93 -12.43 -29.69
N VAL A 148 -21.59 -12.34 -29.74
CA VAL A 148 -20.88 -11.06 -29.93
C VAL A 148 -21.22 -10.43 -31.28
N ILE A 149 -21.17 -11.22 -32.37
CA ILE A 149 -21.48 -10.73 -33.72
C ILE A 149 -22.95 -10.28 -33.78
N ASN A 150 -23.87 -11.07 -33.23
CA ASN A 150 -25.29 -10.72 -33.17
C ASN A 150 -25.52 -9.41 -32.37
N TYR A 151 -24.91 -9.27 -31.20
CA TYR A 151 -25.00 -8.05 -30.39
C TYR A 151 -24.45 -6.83 -31.15
N LEU A 152 -23.29 -6.97 -31.81
CA LEU A 152 -22.67 -5.90 -32.60
C LEU A 152 -23.57 -5.46 -33.78
N LEU A 153 -24.17 -6.41 -34.49
CA LEU A 153 -25.04 -6.12 -35.63
C LEU A 153 -26.35 -5.45 -35.19
N ARG A 154 -26.92 -5.87 -34.05
CA ARG A 154 -28.10 -5.24 -33.43
C ARG A 154 -27.80 -3.84 -32.90
N LEU A 155 -26.59 -3.61 -32.38
CA LEU A 155 -26.15 -2.29 -31.90
C LEU A 155 -26.18 -1.24 -33.02
N ARG A 156 -25.87 -1.62 -34.27
CA ARG A 156 -25.96 -0.74 -35.44
C ARG A 156 -27.40 -0.33 -35.78
N LYS A 157 -28.39 -1.06 -35.28
CA LYS A 157 -29.83 -0.78 -35.42
C LYS A 157 -30.39 -0.12 -34.15
N ASP A 158 -29.53 0.47 -33.32
CA ASP A 158 -29.86 1.13 -32.05
C ASP A 158 -30.52 0.21 -31.01
N VAL A 159 -30.38 -1.11 -31.16
CA VAL A 159 -30.83 -2.11 -30.18
C VAL A 159 -29.65 -2.47 -29.28
N GLY A 160 -29.54 -1.76 -28.15
CA GLY A 160 -28.48 -1.91 -27.15
C GLY A 160 -27.89 -0.56 -26.72
N ARG A 161 -26.82 -0.59 -25.92
CA ARG A 161 -26.07 0.62 -25.50
C ARG A 161 -24.59 0.47 -25.84
N VAL A 162 -24.02 1.53 -26.40
CA VAL A 162 -22.58 1.68 -26.65
C VAL A 162 -21.87 1.84 -25.31
N ASP A 163 -20.76 1.14 -25.13
CA ASP A 163 -19.98 1.22 -23.90
C ASP A 163 -19.12 2.48 -23.86
N ASP A 164 -19.10 3.11 -22.69
CA ASP A 164 -18.18 4.20 -22.37
C ASP A 164 -16.89 3.62 -21.77
N ILE A 165 -15.75 3.91 -22.39
CA ILE A 165 -14.43 3.43 -21.96
C ILE A 165 -13.94 4.11 -20.67
N ASP A 166 -14.44 5.31 -20.36
CA ASP A 166 -14.07 6.11 -19.20
C ASP A 166 -14.83 5.73 -17.94
N ASN A 167 -15.99 5.08 -18.10
CA ASN A 167 -16.77 4.53 -17.00
C ASN A 167 -15.94 3.55 -16.15
N LEU A 168 -15.90 3.77 -14.82
CA LEU A 168 -15.18 2.90 -13.88
C LEU A 168 -15.74 1.47 -13.80
N GLY A 169 -16.94 1.22 -14.34
CA GLY A 169 -17.44 -0.12 -14.53
C GLY A 169 -16.66 -0.91 -15.59
N ASN A 170 -15.98 -0.23 -16.52
CA ASN A 170 -15.20 -0.82 -17.60
C ASN A 170 -13.69 -0.72 -17.35
N ARG A 171 -13.28 0.02 -16.31
CA ARG A 171 -11.88 0.12 -15.86
C ARG A 171 -11.69 -0.66 -14.57
N ARG A 172 -10.55 -1.35 -14.45
CA ARG A 172 -10.21 -2.06 -13.21
C ARG A 172 -8.82 -1.68 -12.74
N VAL A 173 -8.63 -1.73 -11.43
CA VAL A 173 -7.34 -1.59 -10.77
C VAL A 173 -6.67 -2.95 -10.73
N ARG A 174 -5.44 -3.03 -11.25
CA ARG A 174 -4.59 -4.21 -11.09
C ARG A 174 -3.79 -4.06 -9.81
N ALA A 175 -3.97 -4.97 -8.87
CA ALA A 175 -3.18 -5.00 -7.64
C ALA A 175 -1.76 -5.50 -7.91
N VAL A 176 -0.83 -5.19 -6.99
CA VAL A 176 0.57 -5.65 -7.07
C VAL A 176 0.65 -7.18 -7.15
N GLY A 177 -0.22 -7.90 -6.43
CA GLY A 177 -0.29 -9.36 -6.47
C GLY A 177 -0.55 -9.92 -7.87
N GLU A 178 -1.52 -9.35 -8.60
CA GLU A 178 -1.86 -9.77 -9.97
C GLU A 178 -0.71 -9.48 -10.96
N LEU A 179 -0.09 -8.30 -10.83
CA LEU A 179 1.06 -7.94 -11.68
C LEU A 179 2.25 -8.87 -11.43
N LEU A 180 2.52 -9.19 -10.16
CA LEU A 180 3.59 -10.10 -9.77
C LEU A 180 3.29 -11.55 -10.21
N GLU A 181 2.04 -12.00 -10.09
CA GLU A 181 1.59 -13.31 -10.58
C GLU A 181 1.88 -13.47 -12.08
N ASN A 182 1.57 -12.44 -12.87
CA ASN A 182 1.85 -12.44 -14.31
C ASN A 182 3.35 -12.55 -14.61
N GLN A 183 4.19 -11.79 -13.90
CA GLN A 183 5.65 -11.87 -14.07
C GLN A 183 6.21 -13.22 -13.61
N PHE A 184 5.66 -13.77 -12.52
CA PHE A 184 5.99 -15.10 -12.04
C PHE A 184 5.61 -16.17 -13.08
N ARG A 185 4.42 -16.08 -13.68
CA ARG A 185 3.95 -16.97 -14.75
C ARG A 185 4.87 -16.91 -15.96
N ILE A 186 5.32 -15.72 -16.38
CA ILE A 186 6.31 -15.57 -17.46
C ILE A 186 7.62 -16.28 -17.10
N GLY A 187 8.10 -16.11 -15.86
CA GLY A 187 9.27 -16.82 -15.34
C GLY A 187 9.12 -18.35 -15.38
N LEU A 188 7.94 -18.85 -14.97
CA LEU A 188 7.61 -20.28 -15.02
C LEU A 188 7.54 -20.82 -16.44
N VAL A 189 6.94 -20.10 -17.39
CA VAL A 189 6.89 -20.52 -18.81
C VAL A 189 8.29 -20.61 -19.41
N ARG A 190 9.20 -19.67 -19.06
CA ARG A 190 10.62 -19.75 -19.47
C ARG A 190 11.31 -20.97 -18.84
N MET A 191 11.05 -21.24 -17.57
CA MET A 191 11.60 -22.41 -16.88
C MET A 191 11.06 -23.72 -17.46
N GLU A 192 9.77 -23.81 -17.76
CA GLU A 192 9.12 -24.97 -18.38
C GLU A 192 9.78 -25.32 -19.72
N ARG A 193 10.05 -24.31 -20.56
CA ARG A 193 10.76 -24.51 -21.83
C ARG A 193 12.17 -25.08 -21.62
N ALA A 194 12.93 -24.51 -20.68
CA ALA A 194 14.27 -24.98 -20.36
C ALA A 194 14.26 -26.41 -19.79
N ILE A 195 13.26 -26.76 -18.97
CA ILE A 195 13.08 -28.12 -18.45
C ILE A 195 12.77 -29.08 -19.61
N LYS A 196 11.83 -28.74 -20.51
CA LYS A 196 11.50 -29.59 -21.67
C LYS A 196 12.70 -29.82 -22.58
N GLU A 197 13.49 -28.78 -22.83
CA GLU A 197 14.72 -28.88 -23.61
C GLU A 197 15.75 -29.77 -22.92
N LYS A 198 16.00 -29.56 -21.62
CA LYS A 198 16.90 -30.42 -20.84
C LYS A 198 16.44 -31.88 -20.80
N MET A 199 15.14 -32.14 -20.64
CA MET A 199 14.57 -33.47 -20.67
C MET A 199 14.74 -34.13 -22.03
N SER A 200 14.64 -33.38 -23.13
CA SER A 200 14.88 -33.92 -24.47
C SER A 200 16.36 -34.23 -24.75
N VAL A 201 17.28 -33.53 -24.08
CA VAL A 201 18.73 -33.65 -24.31
C VAL A 201 19.40 -34.62 -23.33
N HIS A 202 18.89 -34.76 -22.11
CA HIS A 202 19.44 -35.71 -21.12
C HIS A 202 19.21 -37.14 -21.58
N GLN A 203 20.31 -37.86 -21.80
CA GLN A 203 20.29 -39.26 -22.24
C GLN A 203 19.86 -40.22 -21.12
N ASP A 204 20.11 -39.87 -19.85
CA ASP A 204 19.78 -40.69 -18.66
C ASP A 204 18.75 -40.01 -17.74
N ILE A 205 17.52 -39.85 -18.20
CA ILE A 205 16.41 -39.28 -17.40
C ILE A 205 16.17 -40.06 -16.10
N ASP A 206 16.38 -41.39 -16.12
CA ASP A 206 16.08 -42.27 -14.99
C ASP A 206 16.94 -42.01 -13.75
N SER A 207 18.10 -41.36 -13.92
CA SER A 207 19.00 -40.99 -12.82
C SER A 207 18.91 -39.50 -12.43
N ALA A 208 18.24 -38.68 -13.23
CA ALA A 208 18.17 -37.24 -13.01
C ALA A 208 17.19 -36.91 -11.88
N MET A 209 17.63 -36.10 -10.92
CA MET A 209 16.76 -35.63 -9.85
C MET A 209 16.08 -34.31 -10.26
N PRO A 210 14.88 -33.99 -9.73
CA PRO A 210 14.17 -32.75 -10.12
C PRO A 210 14.99 -31.46 -9.94
N HIS A 211 15.90 -31.41 -8.96
CA HIS A 211 16.75 -30.25 -8.73
C HIS A 211 17.81 -30.03 -9.83
N ASP A 212 18.15 -31.05 -10.62
CA ASP A 212 19.07 -30.95 -11.76
C ASP A 212 18.41 -30.27 -12.97
N LEU A 213 17.09 -30.47 -13.09
CA LEU A 213 16.28 -29.90 -14.16
C LEU A 213 15.85 -28.46 -13.85
N ILE A 214 15.49 -28.19 -12.59
CA ILE A 214 14.93 -26.91 -12.16
C ILE A 214 16.03 -25.84 -11.98
N ASN A 215 15.89 -24.72 -12.69
CA ASN A 215 16.72 -23.54 -12.51
C ASN A 215 15.84 -22.36 -12.07
N SER A 216 16.12 -21.77 -10.91
CA SER A 216 15.37 -20.64 -10.37
C SER A 216 15.73 -19.30 -11.01
N LYS A 217 16.88 -19.19 -11.71
CA LYS A 217 17.36 -17.93 -12.29
C LYS A 217 16.34 -17.23 -13.20
N PRO A 218 15.62 -17.90 -14.13
CA PRO A 218 14.64 -17.25 -14.99
C PRO A 218 13.48 -16.60 -14.22
N VAL A 219 13.03 -17.22 -13.13
CA VAL A 219 11.95 -16.68 -12.28
C VAL A 219 12.46 -15.50 -11.46
N ILE A 220 13.62 -15.64 -10.81
CA ILE A 220 14.22 -14.56 -10.02
C ILE A 220 14.52 -13.34 -10.92
N ALA A 221 14.99 -13.57 -12.15
CA ALA A 221 15.25 -12.50 -13.11
C ALA A 221 13.98 -11.74 -13.48
N ALA A 222 12.88 -12.43 -13.77
CA ALA A 222 11.59 -11.79 -14.08
C ALA A 222 11.05 -10.96 -12.90
N ILE A 223 11.19 -11.46 -11.67
CA ILE A 223 10.81 -10.72 -10.46
C ILE A 223 11.70 -9.50 -10.25
N LYS A 224 13.02 -9.65 -10.38
CA LYS A 224 13.98 -8.54 -10.25
C LYS A 224 13.76 -7.46 -11.29
N GLU A 225 13.46 -7.85 -12.53
CA GLU A 225 13.11 -6.93 -13.61
C GLU A 225 11.84 -6.15 -13.25
N PHE A 226 10.80 -6.82 -12.76
CA PHE A 226 9.57 -6.14 -12.33
C PHE A 226 9.81 -5.11 -11.22
N PHE A 227 10.52 -5.46 -10.15
CA PHE A 227 10.75 -4.51 -9.05
C PHE A 227 11.83 -3.45 -9.37
N GLY A 228 12.76 -3.75 -10.27
CA GLY A 228 13.89 -2.87 -10.58
C GLY A 228 13.63 -1.87 -11.72
N SER A 229 12.89 -2.26 -12.77
CA SER A 229 12.74 -1.44 -13.98
C SER A 229 11.30 -1.06 -14.32
N SER A 230 10.29 -1.63 -13.63
CA SER A 230 8.89 -1.28 -13.89
C SER A 230 8.61 0.18 -13.54
N GLN A 231 7.87 0.86 -14.41
CA GLN A 231 7.37 2.22 -14.16
C GLN A 231 6.46 2.32 -12.92
N LEU A 232 5.86 1.21 -12.51
CA LEU A 232 4.98 1.13 -11.33
C LEU A 232 5.77 0.89 -10.03
N SER A 233 7.00 0.41 -10.11
CA SER A 233 7.89 0.22 -8.96
C SER A 233 8.74 1.48 -8.78
N GLN A 234 8.24 2.43 -8.00
CA GLN A 234 8.87 3.73 -7.77
C GLN A 234 9.39 3.83 -6.34
N PHE A 235 10.43 4.64 -6.14
CA PHE A 235 10.86 5.00 -4.79
C PHE A 235 9.71 5.66 -4.04
N MET A 236 9.45 5.17 -2.83
CA MET A 236 8.39 5.71 -2.00
C MET A 236 8.71 7.16 -1.63
N ASP A 237 7.78 8.08 -1.89
CA ASP A 237 7.80 9.42 -1.32
C ASP A 237 7.57 9.36 0.19
N GLN A 238 8.61 9.66 0.94
CA GLN A 238 8.70 9.65 2.39
C GLN A 238 9.06 11.04 2.92
N THR A 239 8.67 12.09 2.20
CA THR A 239 8.87 13.47 2.66
C THR A 239 8.18 13.68 4.02
N ASN A 240 6.91 13.25 4.13
CA ASN A 240 6.12 13.25 5.35
C ASN A 240 5.09 12.10 5.36
N PRO A 241 4.41 11.81 6.50
CA PRO A 241 3.46 10.69 6.59
C PRO A 241 2.28 10.76 5.62
N LEU A 242 1.78 11.96 5.32
CA LEU A 242 0.70 12.13 4.35
C LEU A 242 1.14 11.77 2.92
N SER A 243 2.36 12.16 2.54
CA SER A 243 2.92 11.81 1.24
C SER A 243 3.05 10.29 1.08
N GLU A 244 3.46 9.60 2.15
CA GLU A 244 3.55 8.14 2.15
C GLU A 244 2.17 7.47 1.96
N VAL A 245 1.17 7.90 2.72
CA VAL A 245 -0.20 7.33 2.64
C VAL A 245 -0.82 7.59 1.27
N THR A 246 -0.71 8.82 0.75
CA THR A 246 -1.26 9.20 -0.56
C THR A 246 -0.54 8.48 -1.70
N HIS A 247 0.78 8.27 -1.59
CA HIS A 247 1.53 7.52 -2.60
C HIS A 247 1.13 6.05 -2.66
N LYS A 248 0.90 5.40 -1.51
CA LYS A 248 0.40 4.02 -1.45
C LYS A 248 -1.02 3.86 -2.00
N ARG A 249 -1.83 4.92 -1.95
CA ARG A 249 -3.23 4.97 -2.43
C ARG A 249 -3.37 5.54 -3.84
N ARG A 250 -2.25 5.78 -4.54
CA ARG A 250 -2.22 6.36 -5.88
C ARG A 250 -2.64 5.34 -6.94
N LEU A 251 -3.48 5.79 -7.87
CA LEU A 251 -3.86 5.06 -9.08
C LEU A 251 -3.12 5.65 -10.28
N SER A 252 -2.66 4.79 -11.18
CA SER A 252 -1.98 5.17 -12.42
C SER A 252 -2.63 4.50 -13.61
N ALA A 253 -3.06 5.28 -14.59
CA ALA A 253 -3.46 4.80 -15.91
C ALA A 253 -2.26 4.45 -16.81
N LEU A 254 -1.04 4.85 -16.39
CA LEU A 254 0.22 4.56 -17.06
C LEU A 254 0.80 3.21 -16.63
N GLY A 255 1.54 2.56 -17.52
CA GLY A 255 2.27 1.32 -17.24
C GLY A 255 1.94 0.18 -18.21
N PRO A 256 2.46 -1.04 -17.98
CA PRO A 256 2.24 -2.18 -18.85
C PRO A 256 0.74 -2.57 -18.91
N GLY A 257 0.16 -2.52 -20.11
CA GLY A 257 -1.26 -2.76 -20.35
C GLY A 257 -2.17 -1.55 -20.06
N GLY A 258 -1.60 -0.40 -19.72
CA GLY A 258 -2.29 0.88 -19.60
C GLY A 258 -2.05 1.79 -20.81
N LEU A 259 -2.28 3.09 -20.61
CA LEU A 259 -2.10 4.12 -21.64
C LEU A 259 -0.67 4.67 -21.61
N SER A 260 -0.20 5.14 -22.76
CA SER A 260 0.97 6.03 -22.82
C SER A 260 0.50 7.48 -22.76
N ARG A 261 1.37 8.38 -22.28
CA ARG A 261 1.06 9.81 -22.16
C ARG A 261 0.62 10.45 -23.48
N GLU A 262 1.23 10.03 -24.58
CA GLU A 262 0.99 10.54 -25.94
C GLU A 262 -0.32 10.03 -26.54
N ARG A 263 -0.76 8.82 -26.15
CA ARG A 263 -2.01 8.23 -26.62
C ARG A 263 -3.22 8.65 -25.78
N ALA A 264 -2.99 9.20 -24.60
CA ALA A 264 -4.06 9.63 -23.71
C ALA A 264 -4.64 10.98 -24.16
N GLY A 265 -5.82 10.91 -24.78
CA GLY A 265 -6.62 12.06 -25.18
C GLY A 265 -7.22 12.83 -24.01
N PHE A 266 -8.04 13.84 -24.34
CA PHE A 266 -8.71 14.68 -23.35
C PHE A 266 -9.73 13.91 -22.50
N GLU A 267 -10.56 13.08 -23.14
CA GLU A 267 -11.67 12.34 -22.51
C GLU A 267 -11.20 11.50 -21.31
N VAL A 268 -10.10 10.77 -21.46
CA VAL A 268 -9.54 9.92 -20.39
C VAL A 268 -8.99 10.71 -19.20
N ARG A 269 -8.62 11.98 -19.42
CA ARG A 269 -8.06 12.85 -18.38
C ARG A 269 -9.15 13.59 -17.61
N ASP A 270 -10.35 13.67 -18.16
CA ASP A 270 -11.46 14.40 -17.58
C ASP A 270 -12.08 13.63 -16.40
N VAL A 271 -12.88 14.33 -15.59
CA VAL A 271 -13.56 13.76 -14.44
C VAL A 271 -14.88 13.14 -14.90
N HIS A 272 -14.96 11.82 -14.87
CA HIS A 272 -16.18 11.09 -15.17
C HIS A 272 -17.12 11.01 -13.94
N PRO A 273 -18.46 11.09 -14.09
CA PRO A 273 -19.41 10.99 -12.96
C PRO A 273 -19.23 9.76 -12.08
N THR A 274 -18.81 8.62 -12.65
CA THR A 274 -18.56 7.38 -11.89
C THR A 274 -17.38 7.48 -10.93
N HIS A 275 -16.54 8.52 -11.03
CA HIS A 275 -15.46 8.78 -10.07
C HIS A 275 -16.00 9.13 -8.67
N TYR A 276 -17.27 9.58 -8.56
CA TYR A 276 -17.90 9.94 -7.30
C TYR A 276 -17.74 8.84 -6.26
N GLY A 277 -17.15 9.19 -5.11
CA GLY A 277 -16.95 8.26 -4.01
C GLY A 277 -15.85 7.20 -4.22
N ARG A 278 -15.18 7.19 -5.38
CA ARG A 278 -14.20 6.15 -5.81
C ARG A 278 -12.82 6.73 -6.05
N ILE A 279 -12.73 7.76 -6.88
CA ILE A 279 -11.49 8.46 -7.22
C ILE A 279 -11.68 9.93 -6.87
N CYS A 280 -10.71 10.52 -6.20
CA CYS A 280 -10.75 11.94 -5.87
C CYS A 280 -10.66 12.79 -7.13
N PRO A 281 -11.60 13.72 -7.37
CA PRO A 281 -11.56 14.60 -8.54
C PRO A 281 -10.52 15.73 -8.41
N ILE A 282 -10.07 16.04 -7.18
CA ILE A 282 -9.20 17.18 -6.87
C ILE A 282 -7.73 16.78 -6.81
N GLU A 283 -7.41 15.58 -6.29
CA GLU A 283 -6.01 15.15 -6.09
C GLU A 283 -5.45 14.47 -7.34
N THR A 284 -4.82 15.28 -8.19
CA THR A 284 -4.05 14.84 -9.36
C THR A 284 -2.82 15.75 -9.53
N PRO A 285 -1.67 15.25 -10.04
CA PRO A 285 -0.53 16.11 -10.30
C PRO A 285 -0.81 17.10 -11.44
N GLU A 286 -0.31 18.33 -11.28
CA GLU A 286 -0.31 19.33 -12.34
C GLU A 286 0.63 18.91 -13.51
N GLY A 287 0.36 19.43 -14.71
CA GLY A 287 1.21 19.24 -15.88
C GLY A 287 0.88 17.99 -16.70
N PRO A 288 1.86 17.32 -17.34
CA PRO A 288 1.60 16.29 -18.35
C PRO A 288 0.84 15.06 -17.86
N ASN A 289 0.81 14.82 -16.55
CA ASN A 289 0.19 13.65 -15.93
C ASN A 289 -1.21 13.93 -15.36
N ILE A 290 -1.76 15.13 -15.56
CA ILE A 290 -3.11 15.48 -15.10
C ILE A 290 -4.15 14.48 -15.61
N GLY A 291 -4.99 13.97 -14.70
CA GLY A 291 -6.02 12.96 -14.98
C GLY A 291 -5.51 11.53 -15.19
N LEU A 292 -4.21 11.33 -15.43
CA LEU A 292 -3.61 9.99 -15.62
C LEU A 292 -3.12 9.37 -14.32
N ILE A 293 -2.85 10.23 -13.33
CA ILE A 293 -2.52 9.85 -11.97
C ILE A 293 -3.57 10.45 -11.07
N SER A 294 -4.23 9.61 -10.29
CA SER A 294 -5.31 10.02 -9.39
C SER A 294 -5.14 9.33 -8.03
N SER A 295 -5.93 9.76 -7.05
CA SER A 295 -5.89 9.22 -5.69
C SER A 295 -7.21 8.52 -5.36
N LEU A 296 -7.15 7.38 -4.69
CA LEU A 296 -8.35 6.72 -4.17
C LEU A 296 -9.06 7.65 -3.17
N ALA A 297 -10.38 7.74 -3.27
CA ALA A 297 -11.20 8.46 -2.31
C ALA A 297 -11.12 7.81 -0.90
N CYS A 298 -11.52 8.54 0.15
CA CYS A 298 -11.30 8.13 1.55
C CYS A 298 -11.90 6.75 1.87
N TYR A 299 -13.14 6.49 1.47
CA TYR A 299 -13.85 5.25 1.79
C TYR A 299 -13.89 4.23 0.64
N ALA A 300 -13.28 4.56 -0.51
CA ALA A 300 -13.24 3.67 -1.65
C ALA A 300 -12.52 2.37 -1.33
N ARG A 301 -13.03 1.25 -1.85
CA ARG A 301 -12.41 -0.08 -1.75
C ARG A 301 -12.30 -0.72 -3.12
N ILE A 302 -11.41 -1.69 -3.25
CA ILE A 302 -11.26 -2.50 -4.45
C ILE A 302 -11.82 -3.88 -4.15
N ASN A 303 -12.75 -4.36 -4.97
CA ASN A 303 -13.33 -5.68 -4.80
C ASN A 303 -12.44 -6.80 -5.35
N GLU A 304 -12.86 -8.06 -5.19
CA GLU A 304 -12.09 -9.23 -5.62
C GLU A 304 -11.81 -9.27 -7.14
N TYR A 305 -12.62 -8.57 -7.94
CA TYR A 305 -12.47 -8.49 -9.39
C TYR A 305 -11.63 -7.28 -9.85
N GLY A 306 -11.19 -6.42 -8.92
CA GLY A 306 -10.39 -5.24 -9.19
C GLY A 306 -11.19 -3.97 -9.50
N PHE A 307 -12.51 -3.97 -9.33
CA PHE A 307 -13.33 -2.76 -9.52
C PHE A 307 -13.40 -1.93 -8.24
N ILE A 308 -13.51 -0.62 -8.40
CA ILE A 308 -13.58 0.31 -7.27
C ILE A 308 -15.04 0.47 -6.84
N GLU A 309 -15.29 0.31 -5.55
CA GLU A 309 -16.61 0.41 -4.92
C GLU A 309 -16.64 1.55 -3.92
N SER A 310 -17.82 2.15 -3.76
CA SER A 310 -18.09 3.19 -2.77
C SER A 310 -19.18 2.73 -1.80
N PRO A 311 -19.12 3.10 -0.51
CA PRO A 311 -20.11 2.69 0.47
C PRO A 311 -21.35 3.58 0.47
N TYR A 312 -22.51 2.95 0.70
CA TYR A 312 -23.81 3.60 0.80
C TYR A 312 -24.63 3.03 1.96
N LYS A 313 -25.57 3.84 2.48
CA LYS A 313 -26.61 3.38 3.41
C LYS A 313 -27.90 3.15 2.63
N LYS A 314 -28.61 2.06 2.95
CA LYS A 314 -29.88 1.74 2.30
C LYS A 314 -30.99 2.63 2.86
N VAL A 315 -31.90 3.05 1.99
CA VAL A 315 -33.12 3.79 2.33
C VAL A 315 -34.31 2.90 2.01
N ALA A 316 -35.30 2.85 2.90
CA ALA A 316 -36.58 2.19 2.66
C ALA A 316 -37.71 3.13 3.09
N ASP A 317 -38.70 3.31 2.22
CA ASP A 317 -39.89 4.14 2.46
C ASP A 317 -39.57 5.55 3.01
N GLY A 318 -38.53 6.20 2.45
CA GLY A 318 -38.09 7.53 2.87
C GLY A 318 -37.29 7.59 4.18
N ARG A 319 -36.93 6.43 4.76
CA ARG A 319 -36.15 6.30 5.98
C ARG A 319 -34.77 5.69 5.73
N VAL A 320 -33.72 6.35 6.22
CA VAL A 320 -32.34 5.87 6.19
C VAL A 320 -32.15 4.77 7.22
N MET A 321 -31.70 3.60 6.76
CA MET A 321 -31.49 2.42 7.59
C MET A 321 -30.02 2.23 7.93
N ASP A 322 -29.68 2.34 9.21
CA ASP A 322 -28.36 1.97 9.72
C ASP A 322 -28.26 0.44 9.90
N HIS A 323 -27.30 -0.16 9.20
CA HIS A 323 -27.03 -1.60 9.26
C HIS A 323 -25.77 -1.88 10.08
N TYR A 324 -25.75 -3.02 10.77
CA TYR A 324 -24.62 -3.48 11.56
C TYR A 324 -24.29 -4.93 11.19
N ARG A 325 -23.00 -5.26 11.16
CA ARG A 325 -22.49 -6.63 10.98
C ARG A 325 -22.14 -7.20 12.35
N ILE A 326 -22.71 -8.35 12.70
CA ILE A 326 -22.42 -9.02 13.97
C ILE A 326 -20.98 -9.54 13.99
N VAL A 327 -20.20 -9.04 14.95
CA VAL A 327 -18.79 -9.46 15.18
C VAL A 327 -18.71 -10.45 16.33
N LYS A 328 -19.56 -10.29 17.34
CA LYS A 328 -19.71 -11.23 18.45
C LYS A 328 -21.19 -11.52 18.62
N VAL A 329 -21.56 -12.80 18.47
CA VAL A 329 -22.95 -13.23 18.58
C VAL A 329 -23.46 -13.10 20.02
N GLY A 330 -22.62 -13.39 21.01
CA GLY A 330 -23.07 -13.49 22.41
C GLY A 330 -24.16 -14.57 22.54
N ASP A 331 -25.21 -14.27 23.29
CA ASP A 331 -26.43 -15.10 23.43
C ASP A 331 -27.60 -14.57 22.56
N THR A 332 -27.30 -13.77 21.52
CA THR A 332 -28.33 -13.30 20.57
C THR A 332 -28.73 -14.39 19.58
N ASN A 333 -29.91 -14.26 19.00
CA ASN A 333 -30.37 -15.16 17.93
C ASN A 333 -29.68 -14.95 16.56
N PHE A 334 -28.65 -14.10 16.48
CA PHE A 334 -27.98 -13.77 15.23
C PHE A 334 -26.84 -14.73 14.91
N THR A 335 -26.45 -14.79 13.63
CA THR A 335 -25.25 -15.53 13.21
C THR A 335 -24.05 -14.60 13.05
N LEU A 336 -22.85 -15.15 13.22
CA LEU A 336 -21.61 -14.41 13.05
C LEU A 336 -21.51 -13.89 11.61
N GLY A 337 -21.31 -12.58 11.44
CA GLY A 337 -21.25 -11.93 10.14
C GLY A 337 -22.61 -11.59 9.52
N GLN A 338 -23.73 -11.90 10.18
CA GLN A 338 -25.06 -11.48 9.73
C GLN A 338 -25.16 -9.95 9.72
N ILE A 339 -25.81 -9.41 8.69
CA ILE A 339 -26.13 -7.98 8.57
C ILE A 339 -27.55 -7.78 9.11
N VAL A 340 -27.70 -6.89 10.08
CA VAL A 340 -28.97 -6.61 10.78
C VAL A 340 -29.23 -5.12 10.88
N GLU A 341 -30.50 -4.71 10.98
CA GLU A 341 -30.84 -3.30 11.24
C GLU A 341 -30.48 -2.93 12.68
N LYS A 342 -30.02 -1.69 12.90
CA LYS A 342 -29.77 -1.11 14.23
C LYS A 342 -30.93 -1.34 15.20
N ARG A 343 -32.18 -1.17 14.76
CA ARG A 343 -33.37 -1.34 15.61
C ARG A 343 -33.55 -2.79 16.05
N GLU A 344 -33.31 -3.75 15.18
CA GLU A 344 -33.39 -5.18 15.50
C GLU A 344 -32.31 -5.58 16.52
N LEU A 345 -31.07 -5.14 16.29
CA LEU A 345 -29.96 -5.37 17.22
C LEU A 345 -30.23 -4.75 18.59
N GLN A 346 -30.71 -3.51 18.64
CA GLN A 346 -31.03 -2.81 19.89
C GLN A 346 -32.18 -3.49 20.64
N LYS A 347 -33.21 -3.97 19.92
CA LYS A 347 -34.34 -4.69 20.51
C LYS A 347 -33.89 -6.00 21.14
N GLU A 348 -33.04 -6.76 20.46
CA GLU A 348 -32.51 -8.04 20.95
C GLU A 348 -31.57 -7.85 22.14
N ASN A 349 -30.64 -6.89 22.05
CA ASN A 349 -29.74 -6.56 23.16
C ASN A 349 -30.52 -6.02 24.38
N SER A 350 -31.59 -5.25 24.16
CA SER A 350 -32.47 -4.78 25.25
C SER A 350 -33.26 -5.93 25.89
N ARG A 351 -33.65 -6.95 25.13
CA ARG A 351 -34.29 -8.17 25.65
C ARG A 351 -33.33 -8.92 26.58
N LEU A 352 -32.11 -9.18 26.12
CA LEU A 352 -31.07 -9.85 26.92
C LEU A 352 -30.69 -9.04 28.17
N ALA A 353 -30.61 -7.72 28.06
CA ALA A 353 -30.35 -6.84 29.21
C ALA A 353 -31.47 -6.89 30.27
N LYS A 354 -32.73 -7.02 29.86
CA LYS A 354 -33.88 -7.21 30.76
C LYS A 354 -33.87 -8.60 31.42
N GLU A 355 -33.46 -9.63 30.70
CA GLU A 355 -33.31 -10.98 31.27
C GLU A 355 -32.17 -11.05 32.29
N ASN A 356 -31.09 -10.30 32.07
CA ASN A 356 -29.97 -10.16 33.00
C ASN A 356 -30.32 -9.42 34.32
N THR A 357 -31.40 -8.65 34.37
CA THR A 357 -31.85 -7.94 35.58
C THR A 357 -32.87 -8.74 36.41
N GLY A 358 -33.30 -9.90 35.94
CA GLY A 358 -34.19 -10.83 36.67
C GLY A 358 -33.48 -11.63 37.77
N LYS A 359 -34.22 -12.00 38.84
CA LYS A 359 -33.73 -12.58 40.12
C LYS A 359 -32.95 -13.92 40.07
N ASN A 360 -32.60 -14.49 38.91
CA ASN A 360 -31.86 -15.76 38.82
C ASN A 360 -30.40 -15.55 38.34
N ARG A 361 -29.49 -15.40 39.30
CA ARG A 361 -28.03 -15.24 39.11
C ARG A 361 -27.31 -16.55 38.72
N LYS A 362 -27.53 -17.11 37.52
CA LYS A 362 -26.70 -18.26 37.08
C LYS A 362 -25.97 -18.17 35.74
N ALA A 363 -26.14 -17.12 34.94
CA ALA A 363 -25.18 -16.70 33.92
C ALA A 363 -25.53 -15.28 33.47
N MET A 364 -24.56 -14.36 33.37
CA MET A 364 -24.78 -13.09 32.66
C MET A 364 -24.82 -13.42 31.16
N LEU A 365 -25.97 -13.24 30.53
CA LEU A 365 -26.12 -13.39 29.08
C LEU A 365 -25.28 -12.33 28.38
N GLN A 366 -24.45 -12.75 27.43
CA GLN A 366 -23.57 -11.87 26.67
C GLN A 366 -24.34 -11.14 25.57
N LEU A 367 -24.20 -9.82 25.54
CA LEU A 367 -24.78 -8.99 24.49
C LEU A 367 -24.07 -9.24 23.14
N GLY A 368 -24.80 -9.09 22.04
CA GLY A 368 -24.22 -9.13 20.71
C GLY A 368 -23.45 -7.84 20.42
N GLU A 369 -22.18 -7.96 20.03
CA GLU A 369 -21.37 -6.84 19.54
C GLU A 369 -21.41 -6.81 18.02
N ALA A 370 -21.62 -5.63 17.46
CA ALA A 370 -21.73 -5.44 16.03
C ALA A 370 -20.99 -4.18 15.59
N GLU A 371 -20.42 -4.23 14.40
CA GLU A 371 -19.74 -3.11 13.76
C GLU A 371 -20.65 -2.45 12.73
N PRO A 372 -20.59 -1.12 12.54
CA PRO A 372 -21.33 -0.44 11.48
C PRO A 372 -21.04 -1.04 10.11
N TYR A 373 -22.08 -1.31 9.33
CA TYR A 373 -21.99 -1.86 7.98
C TYR A 373 -22.56 -0.90 6.95
N ALA A 374 -21.85 -0.74 5.83
CA ALA A 374 -22.31 -0.02 4.66
C ALA A 374 -22.27 -0.93 3.44
N PHE A 375 -23.20 -0.74 2.50
CA PHE A 375 -23.28 -1.49 1.26
C PHE A 375 -22.32 -0.89 0.24
N TYR A 376 -21.35 -1.67 -0.22
CA TYR A 376 -20.40 -1.24 -1.24
C TYR A 376 -20.98 -1.54 -2.62
N LEU A 377 -21.10 -0.50 -3.45
CA LEU A 377 -21.61 -0.64 -4.82
C LEU A 377 -20.50 -0.30 -5.82
N SER A 378 -20.37 -1.16 -6.84
CA SER A 378 -19.54 -0.88 -8.02
C SER A 378 -20.18 0.21 -8.88
N ALA A 379 -19.42 0.77 -9.83
CA ALA A 379 -19.91 1.84 -10.70
C ALA A 379 -21.13 1.40 -11.55
N TRP A 380 -21.16 0.15 -12.03
CA TRP A 380 -22.29 -0.34 -12.81
C TRP A 380 -23.50 -0.71 -11.95
N ASP A 381 -23.29 -1.09 -10.69
CA ASP A 381 -24.40 -1.38 -9.77
C ASP A 381 -25.07 -0.09 -9.33
N GLU A 382 -24.28 0.96 -9.09
CA GLU A 382 -24.77 2.31 -8.77
C GLU A 382 -25.70 2.87 -9.84
N GLU A 383 -25.44 2.62 -11.14
CA GLU A 383 -26.31 3.11 -12.23
C GLU A 383 -27.76 2.61 -12.13
N ARG A 384 -28.01 1.49 -11.44
CA ARG A 384 -29.35 0.89 -11.31
C ARG A 384 -30.19 1.53 -10.21
N TYR A 385 -29.58 2.26 -9.29
CA TYR A 385 -30.22 2.78 -8.09
C TYR A 385 -30.27 4.30 -8.07
N THR A 386 -31.21 4.84 -7.29
CA THR A 386 -31.31 6.28 -7.05
C THR A 386 -30.65 6.64 -5.72
N ILE A 387 -29.58 7.44 -5.75
CA ILE A 387 -28.75 7.72 -4.57
C ILE A 387 -28.85 9.18 -4.13
N ALA A 388 -29.29 9.42 -2.89
CA ALA A 388 -29.33 10.75 -2.29
C ALA A 388 -27.95 11.23 -1.81
N GLN A 389 -27.77 12.55 -1.78
CA GLN A 389 -26.52 13.18 -1.31
C GLN A 389 -26.37 13.11 0.23
N ALA A 390 -25.13 13.20 0.71
CA ALA A 390 -24.83 13.14 2.15
C ALA A 390 -25.34 14.34 2.97
N ASN A 391 -25.60 15.47 2.32
CA ASN A 391 -26.04 16.73 2.95
C ASN A 391 -27.58 16.83 3.11
N VAL A 392 -28.33 15.82 2.67
CA VAL A 392 -29.78 15.80 2.83
C VAL A 392 -30.14 15.76 4.31
N VAL A 393 -31.06 16.63 4.72
CA VAL A 393 -31.48 16.75 6.13
C VAL A 393 -32.33 15.55 6.52
N ILE A 394 -31.90 14.87 7.58
CA ILE A 394 -32.57 13.72 8.21
C ILE A 394 -33.06 14.08 9.61
N ASP A 395 -34.19 13.52 10.03
CA ASP A 395 -34.68 13.65 11.41
C ASP A 395 -33.99 12.64 12.37
N GLU A 396 -34.31 12.70 13.66
CA GLU A 396 -33.74 11.81 14.69
C GLU A 396 -34.13 10.33 14.49
N GLU A 397 -35.23 10.07 13.79
CA GLU A 397 -35.70 8.70 13.48
C GLU A 397 -35.10 8.14 12.18
N GLY A 398 -34.39 9.00 11.43
CA GLY A 398 -33.71 8.71 10.16
C GLY A 398 -34.55 8.99 8.92
N ASN A 399 -35.70 9.65 9.03
CA ASN A 399 -36.54 9.99 7.87
C ASN A 399 -36.01 11.23 7.13
N LEU A 400 -36.18 11.22 5.82
CA LEU A 400 -35.90 12.37 4.97
C LEU A 400 -36.97 13.45 5.21
N VAL A 401 -36.53 14.63 5.66
CA VAL A 401 -37.42 15.72 6.09
C VAL A 401 -38.21 16.31 4.93
N HIS A 402 -37.58 16.42 3.76
CA HIS A 402 -38.20 17.01 2.57
C HIS A 402 -38.89 15.94 1.72
N ASP A 403 -40.09 16.25 1.21
CA ASP A 403 -40.85 15.36 0.33
C ASP A 403 -40.11 15.07 -0.99
N ARG A 404 -39.38 16.07 -1.50
CA ARG A 404 -38.51 15.94 -2.66
C ARG A 404 -37.06 16.18 -2.27
N VAL A 405 -36.20 15.27 -2.68
CA VAL A 405 -34.77 15.30 -2.39
C VAL A 405 -33.96 15.27 -3.68
N ILE A 406 -32.79 15.90 -3.66
CA ILE A 406 -31.84 15.85 -4.76
C ILE A 406 -31.10 14.51 -4.66
N ALA A 407 -31.23 13.70 -5.70
CA ALA A 407 -30.57 12.41 -5.85
C ALA A 407 -29.84 12.34 -7.18
N ARG A 408 -28.98 11.35 -7.34
CA ARG A 408 -28.35 11.01 -8.60
C ARG A 408 -28.89 9.69 -9.14
N GLN A 409 -29.12 9.66 -10.44
CA GLN A 409 -29.51 8.45 -11.17
C GLN A 409 -28.73 8.39 -12.48
N ALA A 410 -28.02 7.29 -12.72
CA ALA A 410 -27.19 7.08 -13.93
C ALA A 410 -26.21 8.24 -14.25
N GLY A 411 -25.74 8.98 -13.24
CA GLY A 411 -24.79 10.10 -13.38
C GLY A 411 -25.42 11.49 -13.45
N GLU A 412 -26.75 11.60 -13.58
CA GLU A 412 -27.46 12.88 -13.60
C GLU A 412 -28.12 13.22 -12.27
N PHE A 413 -28.19 14.51 -11.92
CA PHE A 413 -28.89 14.98 -10.73
C PHE A 413 -30.37 15.19 -11.02
N VAL A 414 -31.22 14.47 -10.28
CA VAL A 414 -32.68 14.51 -10.41
C VAL A 414 -33.33 14.85 -9.07
N SER A 415 -34.44 15.57 -9.11
CA SER A 415 -35.27 15.81 -7.93
C SER A 415 -36.38 14.75 -7.87
N ILE A 416 -36.30 13.84 -6.90
CA ILE A 416 -37.21 12.71 -6.76
C ILE A 416 -37.94 12.74 -5.41
N GLU A 417 -39.07 12.04 -5.33
CA GLU A 417 -39.80 11.80 -4.07
C GLU A 417 -38.97 10.95 -3.11
N ARG A 418 -39.02 11.25 -1.82
CA ARG A 418 -38.20 10.57 -0.79
C ARG A 418 -38.42 9.06 -0.74
N GLU A 419 -39.60 8.55 -1.10
CA GLU A 419 -39.93 7.12 -1.11
C GLU A 419 -39.24 6.36 -2.24
N LYS A 420 -38.79 7.05 -3.29
CA LYS A 420 -38.09 6.46 -4.46
C LYS A 420 -36.57 6.46 -4.31
N VAL A 421 -36.04 6.91 -3.17
CA VAL A 421 -34.61 6.87 -2.88
C VAL A 421 -34.24 5.49 -2.38
N ASP A 422 -33.28 4.84 -3.04
CA ASP A 422 -32.82 3.50 -2.68
C ASP A 422 -31.64 3.54 -1.70
N PHE A 423 -30.75 4.52 -1.88
CA PHE A 423 -29.51 4.66 -1.11
C PHE A 423 -29.19 6.12 -0.79
N ILE A 424 -28.34 6.33 0.21
CA ILE A 424 -27.76 7.63 0.56
C ILE A 424 -26.27 7.48 0.82
N ASP A 425 -25.51 8.53 0.48
CA ASP A 425 -24.08 8.65 0.80
C ASP A 425 -23.80 8.52 2.30
N VAL A 426 -22.67 7.89 2.66
CA VAL A 426 -22.32 7.67 4.08
C VAL A 426 -21.76 8.93 4.73
N SER A 427 -20.96 9.70 3.99
CA SER A 427 -20.26 10.87 4.50
C SER A 427 -19.89 11.82 3.35
N PRO A 428 -19.95 13.15 3.53
CA PRO A 428 -19.44 14.10 2.54
C PRO A 428 -17.96 13.86 2.20
N LYS A 429 -17.16 13.37 3.17
CA LYS A 429 -15.74 13.05 2.99
C LYS A 429 -15.49 11.91 2.01
N GLN A 430 -16.52 11.15 1.63
CA GLN A 430 -16.36 10.05 0.67
C GLN A 430 -16.00 10.51 -0.73
N LEU A 431 -16.33 11.75 -1.09
CA LEU A 431 -16.02 12.30 -2.42
C LEU A 431 -14.51 12.52 -2.63
N VAL A 432 -13.79 12.85 -1.56
CA VAL A 432 -12.42 13.35 -1.62
C VAL A 432 -11.41 12.31 -1.15
N SER A 433 -10.15 12.49 -1.53
CA SER A 433 -9.02 11.70 -1.03
C SER A 433 -8.58 12.15 0.35
N VAL A 434 -7.65 11.39 0.93
CA VAL A 434 -7.05 11.66 2.22
C VAL A 434 -6.42 13.07 2.29
N ALA A 435 -5.65 13.47 1.28
CA ALA A 435 -5.00 14.80 1.28
C ALA A 435 -5.98 15.96 1.18
N ALA A 436 -6.98 15.84 0.29
CA ALA A 436 -8.02 16.86 0.16
C ALA A 436 -8.90 16.93 1.42
N SER A 437 -9.15 15.79 2.09
CA SER A 437 -9.93 15.74 3.34
C SER A 437 -9.27 16.44 4.54
N LEU A 438 -7.98 16.77 4.46
CA LEU A 438 -7.23 17.51 5.49
C LEU A 438 -7.27 19.04 5.31
N VAL A 439 -7.82 19.52 4.19
CA VAL A 439 -8.03 20.95 3.94
C VAL A 439 -9.33 21.36 4.64
N PRO A 440 -9.28 22.21 5.69
CA PRO A 440 -10.50 22.74 6.30
C PRO A 440 -11.17 23.73 5.34
N PHE A 441 -12.49 23.92 5.45
CA PHE A 441 -13.25 24.87 4.62
C PHE A 441 -13.11 24.66 3.11
N LEU A 442 -12.83 23.42 2.68
CA LEU A 442 -12.65 23.04 1.28
C LEU A 442 -13.82 23.46 0.38
N GLU A 443 -15.03 23.54 0.94
CA GLU A 443 -16.24 24.00 0.26
C GLU A 443 -16.19 25.48 -0.20
N ASN A 444 -15.28 26.28 0.35
CA ASN A 444 -15.09 27.69 0.00
C ASN A 444 -13.89 27.92 -0.94
N ASP A 445 -13.09 26.89 -1.20
CA ASP A 445 -11.93 26.97 -2.08
C ASP A 445 -12.31 26.61 -3.52
N ASP A 446 -11.79 27.36 -4.50
CA ASP A 446 -11.81 26.94 -5.90
C ASP A 446 -11.09 25.58 -6.07
N ALA A 447 -11.62 24.73 -6.96
CA ALA A 447 -11.10 23.39 -7.17
C ALA A 447 -9.60 23.36 -7.56
N ASN A 448 -9.12 24.36 -8.31
CA ASN A 448 -7.70 24.44 -8.68
C ASN A 448 -6.83 24.76 -7.46
N ARG A 449 -7.33 25.58 -6.53
CA ARG A 449 -6.62 25.91 -5.29
C ARG A 449 -6.61 24.73 -4.33
N ALA A 450 -7.73 24.01 -4.22
CA ALA A 450 -7.80 22.77 -3.48
C ALA A 450 -6.82 21.70 -4.02
N LEU A 451 -6.70 21.57 -5.35
CA LEU A 451 -5.74 20.67 -6.01
C LEU A 451 -4.30 21.04 -5.62
N MET A 452 -3.96 22.33 -5.72
CA MET A 452 -2.65 22.84 -5.31
C MET A 452 -2.39 22.59 -3.82
N GLY A 453 -3.38 22.85 -2.97
CA GLY A 453 -3.32 22.62 -1.53
C GLY A 453 -3.03 21.16 -1.17
N ALA A 454 -3.79 20.22 -1.74
CA ALA A 454 -3.57 18.78 -1.56
C ALA A 454 -2.16 18.36 -2.03
N ASN A 455 -1.69 18.87 -3.17
CA ASN A 455 -0.36 18.56 -3.71
C ASN A 455 0.78 19.16 -2.87
N MET A 456 0.63 20.37 -2.36
CA MET A 456 1.65 21.06 -1.56
C MET A 456 1.81 20.45 -0.17
N GLN A 457 0.73 19.96 0.43
CA GLN A 457 0.79 19.26 1.72
C GLN A 457 1.74 18.05 1.67
N ARG A 458 1.80 17.32 0.56
CA ARG A 458 2.72 16.18 0.34
C ARG A 458 4.20 16.58 0.27
N GLN A 459 4.50 17.86 0.05
CA GLN A 459 5.85 18.40 -0.06
C GLN A 459 6.35 19.03 1.25
N SER A 460 5.51 19.08 2.30
CA SER A 460 5.91 19.64 3.59
C SER A 460 7.02 18.81 4.23
N VAL A 461 8.10 19.48 4.63
CA VAL A 461 9.28 18.85 5.23
C VAL A 461 9.11 18.81 6.76
N PRO A 462 9.52 17.72 7.44
CA PRO A 462 9.44 17.64 8.90
C PRO A 462 10.27 18.72 9.59
N LEU A 463 9.61 19.49 10.44
CA LEU A 463 10.23 20.51 11.27
C LEU A 463 10.79 19.87 12.55
N LEU A 464 11.76 20.55 13.17
CA LEU A 464 12.30 20.13 14.48
C LEU A 464 11.21 20.11 15.56
N ARG A 465 10.30 21.08 15.49
CA ARG A 465 9.13 21.27 16.36
C ARG A 465 7.91 21.53 15.49
N THR A 466 6.96 20.61 15.53
CA THR A 466 5.66 20.69 14.85
C THR A 466 4.57 20.88 15.88
N ASP A 467 3.50 21.58 15.51
CA ASP A 467 2.35 21.79 16.38
C ASP A 467 1.10 21.22 15.68
N SER A 468 0.22 20.54 16.42
CA SER A 468 -1.07 20.10 15.87
C SER A 468 -1.89 21.28 15.32
N PRO A 469 -2.58 21.12 14.19
CA PRO A 469 -3.32 22.21 13.57
C PRO A 469 -4.48 22.66 14.46
N LEU A 470 -4.55 23.96 14.78
CA LEU A 470 -5.68 24.51 15.56
C LEU A 470 -7.02 24.38 14.83
N VAL A 471 -6.98 24.42 13.50
CA VAL A 471 -8.15 24.23 12.62
C VAL A 471 -7.92 22.94 11.82
N GLY A 472 -8.43 21.82 12.30
CA GLY A 472 -8.35 20.51 11.65
C GLY A 472 -9.69 20.01 11.13
N THR A 473 -9.69 18.85 10.45
CA THR A 473 -10.92 18.18 9.97
C THR A 473 -11.26 16.91 10.74
N GLY A 474 -10.40 16.49 11.66
CA GLY A 474 -10.45 15.23 12.41
C GLY A 474 -9.85 14.04 11.64
N MET A 475 -9.40 14.25 10.41
CA MET A 475 -8.69 13.22 9.63
C MET A 475 -7.23 13.08 10.05
N GLU A 476 -6.66 14.09 10.72
CA GLU A 476 -5.26 14.17 11.13
C GLU A 476 -4.85 12.98 12.00
N ASN A 477 -5.67 12.61 12.97
CA ASN A 477 -5.44 11.47 13.85
C ASN A 477 -5.46 10.14 13.09
N ILE A 478 -6.42 9.98 12.17
CA ILE A 478 -6.56 8.76 11.35
C ILE A 478 -5.32 8.60 10.45
N VAL A 479 -4.91 9.67 9.76
CA VAL A 479 -3.74 9.64 8.86
C VAL A 479 -2.45 9.36 9.62
N ALA A 480 -2.26 9.98 10.78
CA ALA A 480 -1.08 9.74 11.61
C ALA A 480 -0.98 8.26 12.02
N ARG A 481 -2.09 7.66 12.47
CA ARG A 481 -2.15 6.23 12.85
C ARG A 481 -1.93 5.29 11.68
N ASP A 482 -2.66 5.48 10.59
CA ASP A 482 -2.65 4.57 9.43
C ASP A 482 -1.37 4.69 8.60
N SER A 483 -0.66 5.82 8.68
CA SER A 483 0.66 5.97 8.03
C SER A 483 1.73 5.05 8.62
N GLY A 484 1.58 4.62 9.88
CA GLY A 484 2.63 3.92 10.62
C GLY A 484 3.76 4.82 11.13
N ALA A 485 3.63 6.15 11.00
CA ALA A 485 4.61 7.09 11.54
C ALA A 485 4.64 7.08 13.08
N VAL A 486 3.46 6.97 13.70
CA VAL A 486 3.29 6.86 15.16
C VAL A 486 3.36 5.40 15.60
N ILE A 487 3.88 5.17 16.81
CA ILE A 487 3.91 3.82 17.40
C ILE A 487 2.62 3.59 18.18
N LEU A 488 1.86 2.57 17.77
CA LEU A 488 0.62 2.17 18.43
C LEU A 488 0.84 1.02 19.41
N CYS A 489 0.13 1.10 20.54
CA CYS A 489 0.10 0.04 21.53
C CYS A 489 -0.61 -1.20 20.99
N LYS A 490 0.09 -2.33 20.86
CA LYS A 490 -0.47 -3.60 20.36
C LYS A 490 -1.42 -4.26 21.36
N ARG A 491 -1.02 -4.27 22.63
CA ARG A 491 -1.76 -4.87 23.75
C ARG A 491 -1.81 -3.88 24.90
N GLY A 492 -3.00 -3.67 25.46
CA GLY A 492 -3.21 -2.77 26.58
C GLY A 492 -2.45 -3.23 27.83
N GLY A 493 -2.03 -2.28 28.65
CA GLY A 493 -1.22 -2.56 29.82
C GLY A 493 -0.72 -1.30 30.52
N VAL A 494 0.33 -1.44 31.32
CA VAL A 494 0.97 -0.33 32.03
C VAL A 494 2.38 -0.13 31.47
N VAL A 495 2.73 1.13 31.20
CA VAL A 495 4.07 1.50 30.73
C VAL A 495 5.07 1.28 31.87
N ASP A 496 6.02 0.36 31.67
CA ASP A 496 7.04 0.00 32.65
C ASP A 496 8.20 1.00 32.62
N LEU A 497 8.74 1.25 31.42
CA LEU A 497 9.90 2.10 31.20
C LEU A 497 9.74 2.92 29.92
N VAL A 498 10.09 4.20 29.99
CA VAL A 498 10.11 5.11 28.86
C VAL A 498 11.51 5.67 28.69
N ASP A 499 12.18 5.21 27.64
CA ASP A 499 13.43 5.78 27.18
C ASP A 499 13.20 6.53 25.86
N SER A 500 14.12 7.44 25.56
CA SER A 500 14.26 8.02 24.24
C SER A 500 14.26 6.94 23.14
N ASN A 501 14.95 5.81 23.32
CA ASN A 501 15.14 4.81 22.26
C ASN A 501 14.13 3.65 22.28
N ARG A 502 13.43 3.44 23.39
CA ARG A 502 12.50 2.31 23.54
C ARG A 502 11.42 2.59 24.57
N ILE A 503 10.25 1.99 24.37
CA ILE A 503 9.14 1.99 25.32
C ILE A 503 8.82 0.54 25.67
N ILE A 504 8.66 0.25 26.95
CA ILE A 504 8.30 -1.09 27.42
C ILE A 504 6.92 -1.03 28.04
N VAL A 505 5.98 -1.82 27.49
CA VAL A 505 4.62 -1.94 28.02
C VAL A 505 4.45 -3.32 28.63
N ARG A 506 4.12 -3.35 29.92
CA ARG A 506 3.77 -4.58 30.64
C ARG A 506 2.31 -4.90 30.36
N VAL A 507 2.06 -6.01 29.68
CA VAL A 507 0.71 -6.41 29.27
C VAL A 507 -0.02 -6.98 30.47
N GLU A 508 -1.21 -6.45 30.75
CA GLU A 508 -2.08 -6.98 31.80
C GLU A 508 -2.88 -8.16 31.25
N ALA A 509 -3.07 -9.18 32.09
CA ALA A 509 -3.68 -10.45 31.69
C ALA A 509 -5.20 -10.37 31.52
N GLU A 510 -5.84 -9.32 32.02
CA GLU A 510 -7.28 -9.11 31.98
C GLU A 510 -7.60 -7.82 31.22
N ASP A 511 -8.26 -7.95 30.07
CA ASP A 511 -9.05 -6.85 29.54
C ASP A 511 -10.33 -6.79 30.38
N GLN A 512 -10.49 -5.74 31.18
CA GLN A 512 -11.73 -5.53 31.96
C GLN A 512 -12.98 -5.44 31.06
N GLU A 513 -12.81 -5.16 29.76
CA GLU A 513 -13.89 -5.10 28.76
C GLU A 513 -14.23 -6.45 28.13
N THR A 514 -13.29 -7.40 27.99
CA THR A 514 -13.54 -8.67 27.25
C THR A 514 -13.51 -9.93 28.12
N GLY A 515 -12.96 -9.87 29.34
CA GLY A 515 -12.86 -11.02 30.24
C GLY A 515 -11.94 -12.15 29.73
N GLU A 516 -11.17 -11.92 28.67
CA GLU A 516 -10.22 -12.91 28.13
C GLU A 516 -8.91 -12.92 28.93
N THR A 517 -8.51 -14.09 29.44
CA THR A 517 -7.16 -14.33 29.96
C THR A 517 -6.13 -14.27 28.84
N LYS A 518 -5.50 -13.10 28.64
CA LYS A 518 -4.42 -12.92 27.65
C LYS A 518 -3.09 -13.47 28.16
N GLU A 519 -2.21 -13.77 27.20
CA GLU A 519 -0.80 -14.11 27.46
C GLU A 519 -0.12 -12.99 28.24
N PHE A 520 0.55 -13.33 29.35
CA PHE A 520 1.37 -12.39 30.12
C PHE A 520 2.72 -12.20 29.42
N GLY A 521 3.22 -10.96 29.41
CA GLY A 521 4.51 -10.61 28.80
C GLY A 521 4.75 -9.10 28.75
N ALA A 522 5.87 -8.73 28.14
CA ALA A 522 6.20 -7.35 27.81
C ALA A 522 6.10 -7.15 26.30
N ASP A 523 5.63 -5.98 25.86
CA ASP A 523 5.84 -5.50 24.50
C ASP A 523 6.92 -4.42 24.53
N ILE A 524 8.04 -4.67 23.83
CA ILE A 524 9.13 -3.71 23.66
C ILE A 524 8.96 -3.03 22.30
N TYR A 525 8.85 -1.71 22.32
CA TYR A 525 8.74 -0.86 21.14
C TYR A 525 10.04 -0.11 20.95
N GLN A 526 10.83 -0.47 19.93
CA GLN A 526 12.04 0.27 19.56
C GLN A 526 11.66 1.50 18.73
N LEU A 527 12.17 2.66 19.14
CA LEU A 527 11.91 3.93 18.47
C LEU A 527 13.00 4.23 17.44
N ILE A 528 12.59 4.74 16.29
CA ILE A 528 13.51 5.16 15.22
C ILE A 528 14.09 6.53 15.58
N LYS A 529 15.41 6.68 15.52
CA LYS A 529 16.11 7.94 15.76
C LYS A 529 16.94 8.36 14.57
N PHE A 530 16.78 9.63 14.18
CA PHE A 530 17.59 10.32 13.17
C PHE A 530 17.90 9.45 11.93
N LYS A 531 16.88 8.76 11.41
CA LYS A 531 17.01 7.92 10.23
C LYS A 531 16.75 8.76 8.97
N ARG A 532 17.58 8.56 7.94
CA ARG A 532 17.39 9.16 6.62
C ARG A 532 16.13 8.61 5.93
N SER A 533 15.32 9.49 5.35
CA SER A 533 14.26 9.14 4.39
C SER A 533 14.77 9.12 2.95
N ASN A 534 13.96 8.60 2.01
CA ASN A 534 14.31 8.62 0.58
C ASN A 534 14.51 10.04 0.01
N GLN A 535 13.89 11.06 0.60
CA GLN A 535 14.02 12.48 0.22
C GLN A 535 15.01 13.24 1.11
N ASN A 536 15.93 12.53 1.78
CA ASN A 536 16.96 13.09 2.66
C ASN A 536 16.39 13.90 3.85
N THR A 537 15.13 13.68 4.22
CA THR A 537 14.54 14.24 5.45
C THR A 537 14.84 13.34 6.65
N CYS A 538 14.62 13.86 7.85
CA CYS A 538 14.85 13.14 9.10
C CYS A 538 13.58 12.45 9.60
N ILE A 539 13.65 11.13 9.80
CA ILE A 539 12.64 10.34 10.48
C ILE A 539 13.11 10.13 11.92
N THR A 540 12.38 10.69 12.87
CA THR A 540 12.68 10.56 14.30
C THR A 540 11.38 10.40 15.07
N GLN A 541 11.37 9.49 16.03
CA GLN A 541 10.21 9.22 16.88
C GLN A 541 10.45 9.70 18.31
N LYS A 542 9.44 10.26 18.97
CA LYS A 542 9.52 10.81 20.33
C LYS A 542 8.45 10.16 21.21
N PRO A 543 8.80 9.63 22.39
CA PRO A 543 7.80 9.07 23.30
C PRO A 543 6.84 10.16 23.79
N VAL A 544 5.55 9.85 23.81
CA VAL A 544 4.47 10.73 24.29
C VAL A 544 3.98 10.30 25.67
N VAL A 545 4.03 8.99 25.93
CA VAL A 545 3.59 8.39 27.20
C VAL A 545 4.62 8.56 28.32
N ARG A 546 4.16 8.48 29.56
CA ARG A 546 4.99 8.53 30.77
C ARG A 546 5.07 7.16 31.45
N GLU A 547 6.12 6.95 32.22
CA GLU A 547 6.25 5.75 33.07
C GLU A 547 5.07 5.65 34.06
N GLY A 548 4.56 4.42 34.25
CA GLY A 548 3.39 4.16 35.07
C GLY A 548 2.03 4.50 34.43
N GLN A 549 2.01 5.12 33.24
CA GLN A 549 0.77 5.41 32.54
C GLN A 549 0.10 4.12 32.06
N ARG A 550 -1.21 3.99 32.28
CA ARG A 550 -2.01 2.89 31.71
C ARG A 550 -2.39 3.22 30.28
N VAL A 551 -2.15 2.29 29.36
CA VAL A 551 -2.36 2.45 27.92
C VAL A 551 -3.29 1.38 27.37
N ARG A 552 -4.14 1.77 26.40
CA ARG A 552 -5.09 0.87 25.73
C ARG A 552 -4.55 0.41 24.38
N LYS A 553 -5.06 -0.71 23.88
CA LYS A 553 -4.77 -1.16 22.51
C LYS A 553 -5.13 -0.05 21.51
N GLY A 554 -4.22 0.24 20.59
CA GLY A 554 -4.36 1.29 19.58
C GLY A 554 -4.05 2.71 20.07
N GLN A 555 -3.70 2.91 21.34
CA GLN A 555 -3.24 4.22 21.82
C GLN A 555 -1.84 4.54 21.29
N VAL A 556 -1.59 5.81 20.97
CA VAL A 556 -0.28 6.31 20.54
C VAL A 556 0.70 6.31 21.71
N LEU A 557 1.84 5.64 21.54
CA LEU A 557 2.93 5.57 22.50
C LEU A 557 4.05 6.57 22.18
N ALA A 558 4.34 6.75 20.89
CA ALA A 558 5.35 7.67 20.39
C ALA A 558 4.88 8.34 19.11
N ASP A 559 5.16 9.64 19.00
CA ASP A 559 4.98 10.43 17.80
C ASP A 559 6.14 10.17 16.82
N GLY A 560 5.86 10.29 15.53
CA GLY A 560 6.82 10.24 14.44
C GLY A 560 7.16 11.62 13.87
N PRO A 561 7.73 11.68 12.67
CA PRO A 561 7.93 12.94 11.96
C PRO A 561 6.57 13.55 11.56
N CYS A 562 6.44 14.87 11.65
CA CYS A 562 5.20 15.60 11.36
C CYS A 562 3.98 15.10 12.14
N THR A 563 4.15 14.76 13.41
CA THR A 563 3.03 14.39 14.29
C THR A 563 3.20 15.01 15.66
N ASP A 564 2.10 15.36 16.30
CA ASP A 564 2.04 15.92 17.65
C ASP A 564 0.85 15.33 18.41
N ALA A 565 1.12 14.68 19.54
CA ALA A 565 0.14 13.98 20.37
C ALA A 565 -0.76 12.97 19.62
N GLY A 566 -0.22 12.33 18.58
CA GLY A 566 -0.94 11.37 17.74
C GLY A 566 -1.77 11.98 16.60
N GLU A 567 -1.72 13.29 16.40
CA GLU A 567 -2.32 13.97 15.25
C GLU A 567 -1.26 14.31 14.21
N LEU A 568 -1.66 14.39 12.93
CA LEU A 568 -0.79 14.83 11.86
C LEU A 568 -0.54 16.34 11.95
N ALA A 569 0.73 16.71 12.15
CA ALA A 569 1.22 18.06 12.30
C ALA A 569 2.27 18.36 11.21
N LEU A 570 1.81 18.69 10.00
CA LEU A 570 2.68 18.96 8.84
C LEU A 570 3.49 20.26 8.97
N GLY A 571 3.10 21.16 9.88
CA GLY A 571 3.71 22.47 10.03
C GLY A 571 3.48 23.04 11.42
N ARG A 572 3.24 24.35 11.48
CA ARG A 572 3.04 25.11 12.71
C ARG A 572 1.92 26.12 12.56
N ASN A 573 1.21 26.41 13.64
CA ASN A 573 0.27 27.52 13.71
C ASN A 573 1.05 28.82 13.97
N ILE A 574 0.73 29.89 13.23
CA ILE A 574 1.44 31.17 13.27
C ILE A 574 0.45 32.34 13.20
N LEU A 575 0.86 33.50 13.74
CA LEU A 575 0.07 34.72 13.63
C LEU A 575 0.32 35.41 12.28
N VAL A 576 -0.73 35.52 11.47
CA VAL A 576 -0.67 36.06 10.11
C VAL A 576 -1.50 37.34 9.99
N ALA A 577 -0.98 38.35 9.30
CA ALA A 577 -1.74 39.54 8.89
C ALA A 577 -1.85 39.64 7.36
N PHE A 578 -3.04 39.95 6.86
CA PHE A 578 -3.27 40.24 5.45
C PHE A 578 -3.26 41.75 5.22
N MET A 579 -2.12 42.28 4.80
CA MET A 579 -1.98 43.70 4.45
C MET A 579 -0.80 43.93 3.51
N PRO A 580 -0.86 44.90 2.58
CA PRO A 580 0.32 45.30 1.83
C PRO A 580 1.37 45.91 2.76
N TRP A 581 2.64 45.51 2.63
CA TRP A 581 3.71 46.01 3.50
C TRP A 581 4.93 46.47 2.70
N ARG A 582 4.96 47.78 2.40
CA ARG A 582 6.06 48.46 1.70
C ARG A 582 6.54 47.76 0.43
N GLY A 583 5.65 47.04 -0.26
CA GLY A 583 5.94 46.29 -1.49
C GLY A 583 6.77 45.02 -1.30
N ASN A 584 7.18 44.65 -0.08
CA ASN A 584 7.99 43.44 0.13
C ASN A 584 7.17 42.15 0.03
N ASN A 585 5.84 42.22 0.16
CA ASN A 585 4.92 41.12 -0.10
C ASN A 585 4.17 41.30 -1.43
N PHE A 586 4.83 41.86 -2.44
CA PHE A 586 4.27 41.98 -3.79
C PHE A 586 4.01 40.60 -4.41
N GLU A 587 2.92 40.46 -5.17
CA GLU A 587 2.42 39.18 -5.69
C GLU A 587 2.30 38.12 -4.60
N ASP A 588 3.16 37.09 -4.67
CA ASP A 588 3.23 35.92 -3.79
C ASP A 588 4.41 35.98 -2.81
N ALA A 589 5.08 37.12 -2.70
CA ALA A 589 6.15 37.27 -1.74
C ALA A 589 5.62 37.21 -0.31
N ILE A 590 6.35 36.52 0.56
CA ILE A 590 6.02 36.36 1.98
C ILE A 590 7.05 37.13 2.81
N LEU A 591 6.55 37.91 3.75
CA LEU A 591 7.35 38.56 4.78
C LEU A 591 7.32 37.73 6.06
N VAL A 592 8.48 37.54 6.66
CA VAL A 592 8.66 36.72 7.87
C VAL A 592 9.32 37.55 8.97
N SER A 593 8.82 37.44 10.19
CA SER A 593 9.48 37.97 11.39
C SER A 593 10.77 37.21 11.72
N GLU A 594 11.80 37.92 12.17
CA GLU A 594 13.04 37.36 12.71
C GLU A 594 12.77 36.39 13.87
N LYS A 595 11.68 36.59 14.64
CA LYS A 595 11.26 35.69 15.72
C LYS A 595 11.19 34.24 15.26
N LEU A 596 10.65 33.98 14.08
CA LEU A 596 10.49 32.62 13.52
C LEU A 596 11.84 31.93 13.27
N VAL A 597 12.87 32.70 12.93
CA VAL A 597 14.24 32.21 12.70
C VAL A 597 14.99 32.03 14.02
N LYS A 598 14.82 32.98 14.95
CA LYS A 598 15.42 32.98 16.29
C LYS A 598 14.95 31.80 17.13
N GLU A 599 13.67 31.47 17.07
CA GLU A 599 13.08 30.36 17.81
C GLU A 599 13.16 28.99 17.09
N ASP A 600 13.81 28.93 15.92
CA ASP A 600 13.97 27.71 15.12
C ASP A 600 12.64 27.00 14.78
N TYR A 601 11.57 27.77 14.56
CA TYR A 601 10.23 27.21 14.30
C TYR A 601 10.16 26.45 12.97
N TYR A 602 10.78 26.98 11.92
CA TYR A 602 10.82 26.37 10.59
C TYR A 602 12.17 25.71 10.26
N THR A 603 12.93 25.31 11.29
CA THR A 603 14.19 24.61 11.11
C THR A 603 13.96 23.12 10.88
N SER A 604 14.49 22.58 9.78
CA SER A 604 14.41 21.16 9.41
C SER A 604 15.77 20.46 9.55
N ILE A 605 15.73 19.14 9.73
CA ILE A 605 16.93 18.29 9.72
C ILE A 605 16.93 17.49 8.42
N HIS A 606 18.02 17.61 7.67
CA HIS A 606 18.29 16.83 6.48
C HIS A 606 19.44 15.87 6.75
N ILE A 607 19.34 14.64 6.26
CA ILE A 607 20.38 13.62 6.43
C ILE A 607 20.82 13.16 5.06
N GLU A 608 22.07 13.50 4.72
CA GLU A 608 22.71 13.06 3.49
C GLU A 608 23.52 11.79 3.77
N GLU A 609 23.51 10.86 2.81
CA GLU A 609 24.26 9.61 2.86
C GLU A 609 25.41 9.69 1.86
N PHE A 610 26.64 9.53 2.36
CA PHE A 610 27.83 9.43 1.54
C PHE A 610 28.39 8.03 1.66
N GLU A 611 28.68 7.39 0.53
CA GLU A 611 29.23 6.03 0.51
C GLU A 611 30.59 6.00 -0.19
N ILE A 612 31.45 5.11 0.28
CA ILE A 612 32.72 4.78 -0.35
C ILE A 612 32.95 3.28 -0.31
N GLU A 613 33.46 2.75 -1.41
CA GLU A 613 33.81 1.34 -1.56
C GLU A 613 35.33 1.20 -1.66
N ALA A 614 35.86 0.21 -0.95
CA ALA A 614 37.20 -0.30 -1.10
C ALA A 614 37.14 -1.55 -1.99
N ARG A 615 37.82 -1.48 -3.14
CA ARG A 615 37.78 -2.53 -4.15
C ARG A 615 39.11 -3.26 -4.26
N ASP A 616 39.04 -4.52 -4.66
CA ASP A 616 40.21 -5.27 -5.08
C ASP A 616 40.58 -4.89 -6.51
N THR A 617 41.76 -4.29 -6.69
CA THR A 617 42.23 -3.85 -8.01
C THR A 617 43.35 -4.76 -8.50
N LYS A 618 43.65 -4.69 -9.80
CA LYS A 618 44.76 -5.47 -10.39
C LYS A 618 46.13 -5.15 -9.78
N LEU A 619 46.30 -3.95 -9.22
CA LEU A 619 47.55 -3.50 -8.61
C LEU A 619 47.64 -3.84 -7.11
N GLY A 620 46.55 -4.36 -6.53
CA GLY A 620 46.42 -4.63 -5.11
C GLY A 620 45.06 -4.16 -4.56
N PRO A 621 44.71 -4.57 -3.33
CA PRO A 621 43.50 -4.10 -2.68
C PRO A 621 43.59 -2.61 -2.33
N GLU A 622 42.49 -1.88 -2.49
CA GLU A 622 42.35 -0.55 -1.87
C GLU A 622 42.15 -0.71 -0.37
N GLU A 623 42.79 0.16 0.41
CA GLU A 623 42.73 0.11 1.86
C GLU A 623 42.04 1.36 2.43
N ILE A 624 41.26 1.15 3.49
CA ILE A 624 40.70 2.22 4.31
C ILE A 624 41.67 2.42 5.46
N THR A 625 42.29 3.60 5.52
CA THR A 625 43.33 3.92 6.50
C THR A 625 43.38 5.40 6.80
N ARG A 626 43.88 5.76 7.98
CA ARG A 626 44.20 7.14 8.36
C ARG A 626 45.50 7.65 7.73
N ASP A 627 46.39 6.75 7.30
CA ASP A 627 47.68 7.12 6.69
C ASP A 627 47.50 7.50 5.21
N ILE A 628 47.19 8.78 4.97
CA ILE A 628 46.88 9.33 3.65
C ILE A 628 48.04 10.24 3.20
N PRO A 629 48.60 10.03 1.99
CA PRO A 629 49.72 10.83 1.50
C PRO A 629 49.31 12.29 1.25
N ASN A 630 50.21 13.23 1.55
CA ASN A 630 50.06 14.67 1.29
C ASN A 630 48.89 15.34 2.04
N VAL A 631 48.41 14.77 3.14
CA VAL A 631 47.36 15.35 3.99
C VAL A 631 47.96 15.80 5.32
N SER A 632 47.65 17.03 5.76
CA SER A 632 48.10 17.54 7.05
C SER A 632 47.39 16.85 8.22
N GLU A 633 48.08 16.65 9.36
CA GLU A 633 47.49 16.12 10.61
C GLU A 633 46.21 16.86 11.06
N ALA A 634 46.11 18.17 10.78
CA ALA A 634 44.92 18.95 11.10
C ALA A 634 43.65 18.42 10.40
N ALA A 635 43.78 17.92 9.17
CA ALA A 635 42.68 17.35 8.40
C ALA A 635 42.35 15.89 8.80
N LEU A 636 43.28 15.21 9.47
CA LEU A 636 43.11 13.85 9.99
C LEU A 636 42.56 13.81 11.43
N ARG A 637 42.38 14.98 12.06
CA ARG A 637 42.01 15.11 13.48
C ARG A 637 40.73 14.36 13.86
N ASP A 638 39.74 14.35 12.97
CA ASP A 638 38.43 13.72 13.23
C ASP A 638 38.34 12.27 12.74
N LEU A 639 39.40 11.75 12.10
CA LEU A 639 39.50 10.34 11.70
C LEU A 639 40.03 9.48 12.85
N ASP A 640 39.41 8.32 13.04
CA ASP A 640 39.89 7.29 13.97
C ASP A 640 41.10 6.53 13.42
N GLU A 641 41.62 5.57 14.19
CA GLU A 641 42.75 4.72 13.78
C GLU A 641 42.45 3.87 12.54
N SER A 642 41.17 3.61 12.25
CA SER A 642 40.73 2.89 11.05
C SER A 642 40.57 3.84 9.84
N GLY A 643 40.80 5.14 9.98
CA GLY A 643 40.63 6.12 8.91
C GLY A 643 39.18 6.55 8.68
N ILE A 644 38.30 6.39 9.67
CA ILE A 644 36.87 6.70 9.56
C ILE A 644 36.53 7.86 10.48
N VAL A 645 35.71 8.81 10.01
CA VAL A 645 35.27 9.94 10.82
C VAL A 645 34.49 9.50 12.06
N ARG A 646 34.78 10.12 13.20
CA ARG A 646 34.05 9.85 14.45
C ARG A 646 32.60 10.36 14.39
N ILE A 647 31.69 9.61 15.00
CA ILE A 647 30.31 10.04 15.20
C ILE A 647 30.30 11.28 16.12
N GLY A 648 29.55 12.31 15.74
CA GLY A 648 29.50 13.60 16.43
C GLY A 648 30.50 14.64 15.93
N ALA A 649 31.39 14.31 14.98
CA ALA A 649 32.25 15.30 14.34
C ALA A 649 31.41 16.31 13.55
N THR A 650 31.79 17.60 13.63
CA THR A 650 31.22 18.64 12.77
C THR A 650 32.11 18.79 11.57
N VAL A 651 31.54 18.56 10.38
CA VAL A 651 32.26 18.52 9.11
C VAL A 651 31.83 19.67 8.22
N LYS A 652 32.79 20.20 7.47
CA LYS A 652 32.63 21.25 6.48
C LYS A 652 33.12 20.76 5.12
N GLN A 653 32.85 21.56 4.09
CA GLN A 653 33.35 21.30 2.75
C GLN A 653 34.86 21.01 2.76
N GLY A 654 35.25 19.89 2.14
CA GLY A 654 36.64 19.46 2.01
C GLY A 654 37.17 18.56 3.12
N ASP A 655 36.47 18.46 4.26
CA ASP A 655 36.86 17.56 5.34
C ASP A 655 36.76 16.09 4.90
N ILE A 656 37.71 15.27 5.35
CA ILE A 656 37.77 13.84 5.00
C ILE A 656 36.82 13.07 5.92
N LEU A 657 35.85 12.38 5.32
CA LEU A 657 34.91 11.51 6.04
C LEU A 657 35.47 10.09 6.19
N VAL A 658 36.13 9.58 5.14
CA VAL A 658 36.73 8.25 5.13
C VAL A 658 38.02 8.30 4.33
N GLY A 659 39.14 7.98 4.98
CA GLY A 659 40.44 7.83 4.35
C GLY A 659 40.49 6.59 3.48
N LYS A 660 40.81 6.75 2.21
CA LYS A 660 41.01 5.64 1.27
C LYS A 660 42.28 5.84 0.46
N VAL A 661 43.10 4.80 0.41
CA VAL A 661 44.32 4.76 -0.38
C VAL A 661 44.22 3.69 -1.45
N THR A 662 44.60 4.06 -2.67
CA THR A 662 44.62 3.15 -3.83
C THR A 662 46.07 2.89 -4.24
N PRO A 663 46.51 1.63 -4.39
CA PRO A 663 47.86 1.33 -4.87
C PRO A 663 48.08 1.93 -6.26
N LYS A 664 49.20 2.62 -6.42
CA LYS A 664 49.60 3.29 -7.66
C LYS A 664 50.65 2.43 -8.37
N GLY A 665 50.54 2.28 -9.69
CA GLY A 665 51.60 1.67 -10.48
C GLY A 665 52.87 2.52 -10.45
N GLU A 666 54.04 1.89 -10.66
CA GLU A 666 55.31 2.61 -10.76
C GLU A 666 55.24 3.68 -11.87
N THR A 667 55.22 4.94 -11.47
CA THR A 667 55.40 6.06 -12.41
C THR A 667 56.88 6.23 -12.71
N GLN A 668 57.24 6.27 -13.99
CA GLN A 668 58.59 6.65 -14.42
C GLN A 668 58.82 8.13 -14.05
N LEU A 669 59.51 8.35 -12.93
CA LEU A 669 59.91 9.68 -12.47
C LEU A 669 60.96 10.26 -13.42
N THR A 670 60.87 11.56 -13.70
CA THR A 670 61.93 12.26 -14.45
C THR A 670 63.23 12.27 -13.64
N PRO A 671 64.41 12.45 -14.27
CA PRO A 671 65.68 12.56 -13.53
C PRO A 671 65.66 13.61 -12.42
N GLU A 672 64.96 14.73 -12.61
CA GLU A 672 64.77 15.80 -11.63
C GLU A 672 63.94 15.34 -10.43
N GLU A 673 62.83 14.62 -10.66
CA GLU A 673 61.99 14.04 -9.60
C GLU A 673 62.73 12.92 -8.84
N LYS A 674 63.53 12.11 -9.54
CA LYS A 674 64.42 11.11 -8.91
C LYS A 674 65.47 11.78 -8.03
N LEU A 675 66.04 12.89 -8.48
CA LEU A 675 67.02 13.66 -7.72
C LEU A 675 66.38 14.30 -6.49
N LEU A 676 65.22 14.94 -6.64
CA LEU A 676 64.45 15.48 -5.51
C LEU A 676 64.13 14.41 -4.48
N ARG A 677 63.71 13.21 -4.92
CA ARG A 677 63.42 12.06 -4.06
C ARG A 677 64.66 11.57 -3.30
N ALA A 678 65.81 11.56 -3.97
CA ALA A 678 67.09 11.19 -3.35
C ALA A 678 67.58 12.24 -2.33
N ILE A 679 67.29 13.53 -2.56
CA ILE A 679 67.67 14.63 -1.67
C ILE A 679 66.78 14.69 -0.42
N PHE A 680 65.47 14.62 -0.59
CA PHE A 680 64.50 14.79 0.51
C PHE A 680 64.18 13.49 1.25
N GLY A 681 64.63 12.34 0.74
CA GLY A 681 64.34 11.04 1.35
C GLY A 681 62.85 10.70 1.40
N GLU A 682 62.03 11.43 0.66
CA GLU A 682 60.58 11.19 0.58
C GLU A 682 60.36 9.83 -0.06
N LYS A 683 59.96 8.85 0.76
CA LYS A 683 59.30 7.66 0.24
C LYS A 683 58.01 8.17 -0.38
N ALA A 684 58.00 8.37 -1.70
CA ALA A 684 56.74 8.54 -2.43
C ALA A 684 55.84 7.40 -1.96
N GLY A 685 54.72 7.72 -1.31
CA GLY A 685 53.74 6.71 -0.99
C GLY A 685 53.39 6.04 -2.31
N ASP A 686 53.57 4.73 -2.41
CA ASP A 686 53.18 3.92 -3.58
C ASP A 686 51.64 3.86 -3.73
N VAL A 687 50.95 4.83 -3.14
CA VAL A 687 49.52 4.91 -2.94
C VAL A 687 49.03 6.32 -3.27
N ARG A 688 47.81 6.40 -3.79
CA ARG A 688 47.12 7.66 -4.14
C ARG A 688 45.97 7.89 -3.17
N ASP A 689 45.77 9.15 -2.77
CA ASP A 689 44.57 9.58 -2.04
C ASP A 689 43.32 9.42 -2.94
N ALA A 690 42.41 8.56 -2.51
CA ALA A 690 41.09 8.32 -3.10
C ALA A 690 39.98 8.46 -2.04
N SER A 691 40.24 9.25 -1.00
CA SER A 691 39.39 9.40 0.19
C SER A 691 38.06 10.07 -0.11
N LEU A 692 37.05 9.74 0.70
CA LEU A 692 35.74 10.39 0.67
C LEU A 692 35.83 11.74 1.38
N LYS A 693 35.57 12.82 0.65
CA LYS A 693 35.56 14.20 1.17
C LYS A 693 34.15 14.77 1.14
N THR A 694 33.87 15.65 2.10
CA THR A 694 32.57 16.34 2.19
C THR A 694 32.40 17.28 1.00
N PRO A 695 31.32 17.13 0.20
CA PRO A 695 31.11 17.95 -0.99
C PRO A 695 30.76 19.41 -0.65
N PRO A 696 30.89 20.34 -1.63
CA PRO A 696 30.54 21.75 -1.42
C PRO A 696 29.08 21.93 -1.01
N GLY A 697 28.83 22.86 -0.08
CA GLY A 697 27.50 23.17 0.42
C GLY A 697 26.95 22.23 1.51
N ILE A 698 27.72 21.20 1.89
CA ILE A 698 27.39 20.32 3.01
C ILE A 698 28.18 20.76 4.24
N GLU A 699 27.46 21.19 5.26
CA GLU A 699 27.98 21.50 6.59
C GLU A 699 27.01 20.92 7.62
N GLY A 700 27.53 20.07 8.51
CA GLY A 700 26.68 19.33 9.43
C GLY A 700 27.45 18.46 10.40
N THR A 701 26.72 17.63 11.13
CA THR A 701 27.27 16.72 12.13
C THR A 701 27.12 15.27 11.64
N VAL A 702 28.18 14.47 11.76
CA VAL A 702 28.12 13.03 11.48
C VAL A 702 27.24 12.36 12.54
N VAL A 703 26.12 11.77 12.12
CA VAL A 703 25.15 11.13 13.03
C VAL A 703 25.32 9.63 13.13
N ASP A 704 25.72 8.97 12.05
CA ASP A 704 25.85 7.53 12.00
C ASP A 704 26.91 7.12 10.97
N VAL A 705 27.55 5.98 11.20
CA VAL A 705 28.50 5.38 10.27
C VAL A 705 28.26 3.87 10.24
N LYS A 706 28.02 3.34 9.04
CA LYS A 706 27.82 1.91 8.81
C LYS A 706 28.97 1.34 8.01
N ILE A 707 29.51 0.24 8.49
CA ILE A 707 30.63 -0.47 7.86
C ILE A 707 30.10 -1.85 7.45
N PHE A 708 30.18 -2.14 6.16
CA PHE A 708 29.83 -3.44 5.59
C PHE A 708 31.11 -4.12 5.14
N SER A 709 31.30 -5.36 5.58
CA SER A 709 32.51 -6.14 5.33
C SER A 709 32.14 -7.46 4.67
N ARG A 710 32.81 -7.78 3.56
CA ARG A 710 32.60 -9.06 2.87
C ARG A 710 32.95 -10.24 3.78
N LYS A 711 32.17 -11.31 3.68
CA LYS A 711 32.46 -12.61 4.33
C LYS A 711 33.90 -13.07 4.02
N GLY A 712 34.67 -13.37 5.07
CA GLY A 712 36.04 -13.87 4.98
C GLY A 712 37.14 -12.80 5.03
N VAL A 713 36.78 -11.51 5.02
CA VAL A 713 37.73 -10.40 5.27
C VAL A 713 37.80 -10.14 6.77
N GLU A 714 39.00 -9.85 7.29
CA GLU A 714 39.18 -9.51 8.70
C GLU A 714 38.50 -8.17 9.01
N LYS A 715 37.71 -8.13 10.09
CA LYS A 715 36.97 -6.93 10.53
C LYS A 715 37.90 -5.98 11.28
N ASP A 716 37.84 -4.69 10.95
CA ASP A 716 38.58 -3.65 11.65
C ASP A 716 38.13 -3.50 13.11
N LEU A 717 38.97 -2.86 13.93
CA LEU A 717 38.65 -2.53 15.33
C LEU A 717 37.32 -1.77 15.44
N ARG A 718 37.08 -0.81 14.54
CA ARG A 718 35.83 -0.02 14.51
C ARG A 718 34.61 -0.88 14.20
N ALA A 719 34.71 -1.82 13.26
CA ALA A 719 33.62 -2.72 12.90
C ALA A 719 33.28 -3.67 14.06
N LYS A 720 34.30 -4.22 14.74
CA LYS A 720 34.13 -5.06 15.94
C LYS A 720 33.44 -4.30 17.06
N ALA A 721 33.84 -3.05 17.32
CA ALA A 721 33.23 -2.22 18.35
C ALA A 721 31.73 -1.92 18.10
N ILE A 722 31.34 -1.67 16.84
CA ILE A 722 29.93 -1.43 16.47
C ILE A 722 29.10 -2.71 16.67
N GLU A 723 29.65 -3.86 16.28
CA GLU A 723 29.00 -5.17 16.45
C GLU A 723 28.83 -5.53 17.92
N GLU A 724 29.85 -5.34 18.74
CA GLU A 724 29.80 -5.55 20.20
C GLU A 724 28.74 -4.66 20.86
N ALA A 725 28.67 -3.37 20.50
CA ALA A 725 27.65 -2.45 21.01
C ALA A 725 26.22 -2.90 20.64
N ALA A 726 26.02 -3.41 19.42
CA ALA A 726 24.73 -3.94 19.00
C ALA A 726 24.33 -5.21 19.78
N VAL A 727 25.29 -6.11 20.02
CA VAL A 727 25.09 -7.32 20.84
C VAL A 727 24.78 -6.95 22.29
N GLU A 728 25.47 -5.98 22.88
CA GLU A 728 25.21 -5.52 24.24
C GLU A 728 23.81 -4.91 24.38
N GLN A 729 23.37 -4.12 23.41
CA GLN A 729 22.01 -3.57 23.39
C GLN A 729 20.95 -4.68 23.27
N MET A 730 21.22 -5.72 22.48
CA MET A 730 20.35 -6.88 22.36
C MET A 730 20.25 -7.64 23.70
N ASN A 731 21.37 -7.90 24.35
CA ASN A 731 21.42 -8.55 25.66
C ASN A 731 20.64 -7.78 26.72
N ARG A 732 20.75 -6.44 26.74
CA ARG A 732 19.96 -5.57 27.64
C ARG A 732 18.46 -5.72 27.40
N ASN A 733 18.01 -5.70 26.14
CA ASN A 733 16.59 -5.89 25.81
C ASN A 733 16.05 -7.24 26.29
N ILE A 734 16.83 -8.31 26.10
CA ILE A 734 16.45 -9.67 26.51
C ILE A 734 16.38 -9.78 28.04
N GLN A 735 17.37 -9.22 28.75
CA GLN A 735 17.37 -9.22 30.20
C GLN A 735 16.16 -8.49 30.79
N ASP A 736 15.76 -7.35 30.21
CA ASP A 736 14.54 -6.64 30.62
C ASP A 736 13.28 -7.49 30.37
N GLU A 737 13.20 -8.20 29.23
CA GLU A 737 12.07 -9.08 28.93
C GLU A 737 11.99 -10.28 29.89
N ILE A 738 13.13 -10.91 30.19
CA ILE A 738 13.24 -11.98 31.18
C ILE A 738 12.83 -11.48 32.57
N ARG A 739 13.26 -10.27 32.96
CA ARG A 739 12.87 -9.64 34.23
C ARG A 739 11.35 -9.51 34.32
N ILE A 740 10.70 -8.98 33.27
CA ILE A 740 9.26 -8.75 33.27
C ILE A 740 8.48 -10.06 33.29
N ILE A 741 8.93 -11.08 32.54
CA ILE A 741 8.32 -12.42 32.58
C ILE A 741 8.43 -13.03 33.98
N THR A 742 9.60 -12.88 34.63
CA THR A 742 9.86 -13.36 35.99
C THR A 742 8.99 -12.64 37.02
N ASP A 743 8.87 -11.32 36.92
CA ASP A 743 8.01 -10.51 37.80
C ASP A 743 6.52 -10.86 37.62
N ALA A 744 6.07 -11.09 36.38
CA ALA A 744 4.70 -11.48 36.09
C ALA A 744 4.38 -12.88 36.64
N ARG A 745 5.30 -13.82 36.47
CA ARG A 745 5.22 -15.16 37.07
C ARG A 745 5.12 -15.06 38.59
N ASN A 746 6.03 -14.32 39.23
CA ASN A 746 6.08 -14.18 40.69
C ASN A 746 4.84 -13.50 41.25
N LYS A 747 4.29 -12.50 40.53
CA LYS A 747 3.02 -11.85 40.90
C LYS A 747 1.86 -12.87 40.92
N ARG A 748 1.71 -13.69 39.87
CA ARG A 748 0.65 -14.72 39.82
C ARG A 748 0.82 -15.79 40.88
N ILE A 749 2.05 -16.22 41.13
CA ILE A 749 2.36 -17.17 42.21
C ILE A 749 1.96 -16.53 43.55
N ALA A 750 2.25 -15.25 43.76
CA ALA A 750 1.84 -14.54 44.97
C ALA A 750 0.31 -14.44 45.10
N ASP A 751 -0.41 -14.14 44.01
CA ASP A 751 -1.88 -14.04 44.01
C ASP A 751 -2.53 -15.39 44.36
N VAL A 752 -1.99 -16.51 43.87
CA VAL A 752 -2.47 -17.86 44.20
C VAL A 752 -2.11 -18.28 45.62
N LEU A 753 -0.96 -17.82 46.14
CA LEU A 753 -0.48 -18.15 47.48
C LEU A 753 -1.00 -17.20 48.57
N ALA A 754 -1.71 -16.12 48.22
CA ALA A 754 -2.16 -15.10 49.16
C ALA A 754 -3.04 -15.67 50.30
N ASP A 755 -3.84 -16.69 49.99
CA ASP A 755 -4.78 -17.32 50.95
C ASP A 755 -4.26 -18.63 51.57
N GLN A 756 -3.04 -19.07 51.23
CA GLN A 756 -2.49 -20.35 51.69
C GLN A 756 -1.27 -20.21 52.63
N LYS A 757 -1.24 -21.06 53.66
CA LYS A 757 -0.13 -21.16 54.62
C LYS A 757 0.83 -22.27 54.23
N LEU A 758 2.13 -22.01 54.32
CA LEU A 758 3.18 -22.99 54.01
C LEU A 758 3.22 -24.14 55.04
N GLN A 759 3.26 -25.39 54.55
CA GLN A 759 3.26 -26.59 55.41
C GLN A 759 4.62 -26.89 56.06
N ARG A 760 5.72 -26.42 55.46
CA ARG A 760 7.10 -26.60 55.93
C ARG A 760 7.92 -25.33 55.65
N ASP A 761 9.03 -25.20 56.37
CA ASP A 761 10.00 -24.13 56.14
C ASP A 761 10.58 -24.25 54.72
N VAL A 762 10.69 -23.12 54.01
CA VAL A 762 11.35 -23.04 52.72
C VAL A 762 12.77 -22.54 52.97
N VAL A 763 13.76 -23.39 52.70
CA VAL A 763 15.19 -23.09 52.85
C VAL A 763 15.83 -22.88 51.48
N ASP A 764 16.74 -21.92 51.40
CA ASP A 764 17.59 -21.71 50.22
C ASP A 764 18.52 -22.92 50.07
N PHE A 765 18.48 -23.56 48.90
CA PHE A 765 19.28 -24.76 48.61
C PHE A 765 20.79 -24.48 48.51
N LYS A 766 21.20 -23.22 48.30
CA LYS A 766 22.62 -22.82 48.17
C LYS A 766 23.21 -22.28 49.47
N THR A 767 22.45 -21.47 50.22
CA THR A 767 22.94 -20.80 51.44
C THR A 767 22.53 -21.53 52.72
N GLY A 768 21.49 -22.38 52.67
CA GLY A 768 20.93 -23.04 53.84
C GLY A 768 20.07 -22.13 54.72
N ASP A 769 19.88 -20.87 54.33
CA ASP A 769 19.10 -19.89 55.07
C ASP A 769 17.60 -20.16 54.96
N THR A 770 16.87 -19.99 56.07
CA THR A 770 15.40 -20.14 56.08
C THR A 770 14.74 -18.91 55.46
N LEU A 771 14.23 -19.05 54.24
CA LEU A 771 13.62 -17.97 53.46
C LEU A 771 12.19 -17.65 53.93
N VAL A 772 11.41 -18.67 54.29
CA VAL A 772 10.04 -18.52 54.83
C VAL A 772 9.77 -19.58 55.89
N LYS A 773 9.20 -19.19 57.03
CA LYS A 773 8.87 -20.11 58.14
C LYS A 773 7.50 -20.76 57.95
N LYS A 774 7.33 -21.95 58.51
CA LYS A 774 6.10 -22.75 58.53
C LYS A 774 4.95 -21.93 59.12
N GLY A 775 3.85 -21.84 58.38
CA GLY A 775 2.63 -21.14 58.80
C GLY A 775 2.54 -19.66 58.38
N GLU A 776 3.59 -19.08 57.79
CA GLU A 776 3.55 -17.75 57.17
C GLU A 776 3.00 -17.82 55.74
N THR A 777 2.35 -16.73 55.31
CA THR A 777 1.91 -16.52 53.92
C THR A 777 3.09 -16.03 53.09
N ALA A 778 3.30 -16.61 51.91
CA ALA A 778 4.37 -16.19 51.01
C ALA A 778 4.08 -14.79 50.46
N THR A 779 4.86 -13.80 50.89
CA THR A 779 4.76 -12.42 50.37
C THR A 779 5.51 -12.28 49.06
N ARG A 780 5.15 -11.27 48.25
CA ARG A 780 5.76 -11.02 46.94
C ARG A 780 7.29 -10.89 47.00
N ASP A 781 7.82 -10.29 48.06
CA ASP A 781 9.26 -10.14 48.27
C ASP A 781 9.96 -11.45 48.59
N THR A 782 9.30 -12.38 49.29
CA THR A 782 9.85 -13.72 49.54
C THR A 782 9.87 -14.56 48.26
N ILE A 783 8.83 -14.46 47.42
CA ILE A 783 8.73 -15.21 46.15
C ILE A 783 9.79 -14.73 45.14
N ASN A 784 10.10 -13.44 45.12
CA ASN A 784 11.14 -12.89 44.26
C ASN A 784 12.56 -13.42 44.58
N LYS A 785 12.80 -13.88 45.81
CA LYS A 785 14.09 -14.43 46.24
C LYS A 785 14.21 -15.94 45.97
N LEU A 786 13.10 -16.63 45.69
CA LEU A 786 13.09 -18.07 45.45
C LEU A 786 13.62 -18.41 44.04
N SER A 787 14.54 -19.36 43.99
CA SER A 787 15.02 -19.96 42.75
C SER A 787 13.99 -20.90 42.14
N ARG A 788 14.17 -21.26 40.86
CA ARG A 788 13.32 -22.21 40.13
C ARG A 788 13.07 -23.51 40.91
N ARG A 789 14.13 -24.08 41.48
CA ARG A 789 14.04 -25.35 42.22
C ARG A 789 13.20 -25.21 43.48
N GLU A 790 13.31 -24.08 44.17
CA GLU A 790 12.54 -23.80 45.38
C GLU A 790 11.07 -23.52 45.07
N LEU A 791 10.77 -22.81 43.97
CA LEU A 791 9.40 -22.59 43.50
C LEU A 791 8.68 -23.90 43.13
N LEU A 792 9.38 -24.85 42.50
CA LEU A 792 8.81 -26.16 42.18
C LEU A 792 8.66 -27.07 43.41
N ALA A 793 9.44 -26.83 44.46
CA ALA A 793 9.44 -27.60 45.70
C ALA A 793 8.58 -26.97 46.82
N LEU A 794 7.74 -25.97 46.51
CA LEU A 794 6.92 -25.28 47.50
C LEU A 794 5.99 -26.26 48.26
N PRO A 795 6.03 -26.27 49.61
CA PRO A 795 5.23 -27.16 50.45
C PRO A 795 3.81 -26.62 50.63
N VAL A 796 3.05 -26.63 49.53
CA VAL A 796 1.63 -26.24 49.44
C VAL A 796 0.75 -27.43 49.05
N GLU A 797 -0.57 -27.24 49.04
CA GLU A 797 -1.56 -28.24 48.59
C GLU A 797 -1.27 -28.71 47.15
N GLU A 798 -1.69 -29.93 46.82
CA GLU A 798 -1.33 -30.60 45.57
C GLU A 798 -1.88 -29.88 44.33
N ASP A 799 -3.15 -29.43 44.36
CA ASP A 799 -3.79 -28.63 43.30
C ASP A 799 -3.07 -27.28 43.07
N THR A 800 -2.65 -26.63 44.16
CA THR A 800 -1.93 -25.35 44.11
C THR A 800 -0.50 -25.56 43.60
N ARG A 801 0.14 -26.67 43.97
CA ARG A 801 1.48 -27.03 43.50
C ARG A 801 1.48 -27.31 42.00
N GLU A 802 0.47 -28.01 41.48
CA GLU A 802 0.31 -28.21 40.03
C GLU A 802 0.12 -26.88 39.29
N THR A 803 -0.70 -25.98 39.84
CA THR A 803 -0.93 -24.65 39.27
C THR A 803 0.36 -23.81 39.24
N VAL A 804 1.13 -23.81 40.34
CA VAL A 804 2.43 -23.13 40.42
C VAL A 804 3.43 -23.75 39.44
N ARG A 805 3.50 -25.08 39.37
CA ARG A 805 4.35 -25.81 38.43
C ARG A 805 4.04 -25.43 36.98
N MET A 806 2.76 -25.39 36.62
CA MET A 806 2.30 -24.94 35.30
C MET A 806 2.78 -23.50 34.99
N PHE A 807 2.66 -22.57 35.93
CA PHE A 807 3.14 -21.18 35.73
C PHE A 807 4.66 -21.09 35.57
N VAL A 808 5.42 -21.85 36.36
CA VAL A 808 6.88 -21.92 36.26
C VAL A 808 7.31 -22.52 34.92
N GLU A 809 6.76 -23.67 34.52
CA GLU A 809 7.08 -24.33 33.24
C GLU A 809 6.71 -23.44 32.04
N ARG A 810 5.57 -22.74 32.08
CA ARG A 810 5.16 -21.81 31.02
C ARG A 810 6.12 -20.62 30.89
N ALA A 811 6.56 -20.04 32.00
CA ALA A 811 7.53 -18.94 31.99
C ALA A 811 8.91 -19.39 31.46
N GLU A 812 9.39 -20.56 31.91
CA GLU A 812 10.68 -21.13 31.47
C GLU A 812 10.71 -21.45 29.98
N ASN A 813 9.65 -22.09 29.46
CA ASN A 813 9.54 -22.36 28.02
C ASN A 813 9.60 -21.07 27.21
N ARG A 814 9.02 -19.97 27.71
CA ARG A 814 9.07 -18.67 27.02
C ARG A 814 10.47 -18.06 27.06
N ILE A 815 11.14 -18.12 28.22
CA ILE A 815 12.53 -17.65 28.36
C ILE A 815 13.44 -18.42 27.41
N ARG A 816 13.32 -19.75 27.34
CA ARG A 816 14.12 -20.58 26.41
C ARG A 816 13.92 -20.19 24.94
N VAL A 817 12.67 -19.94 24.52
CA VAL A 817 12.38 -19.49 23.14
C VAL A 817 12.98 -18.11 22.86
N LEU A 818 12.98 -17.20 23.85
CA LEU A 818 13.61 -15.89 23.72
C LEU A 818 15.14 -16.00 23.59
N GLU A 819 15.77 -16.83 24.42
CA GLU A 819 17.22 -17.08 24.36
C GLU A 819 17.63 -17.72 23.02
N GLN A 820 16.87 -18.69 22.51
CA GLN A 820 17.15 -19.31 21.21
C GLN A 820 17.05 -18.28 20.07
N LYS A 821 15.99 -17.48 20.04
CA LYS A 821 15.83 -16.42 19.02
C LYS A 821 16.93 -15.36 19.10
N ALA A 822 17.40 -15.07 20.31
CA ALA A 822 18.51 -14.15 20.52
C ALA A 822 19.81 -14.70 19.94
N GLU A 823 20.09 -15.98 20.16
CA GLU A 823 21.26 -16.65 19.60
C GLU A 823 21.25 -16.65 18.07
N GLU A 824 20.12 -17.04 17.46
CA GLU A 824 19.94 -17.00 16.00
C GLU A 824 20.21 -15.58 15.44
N ARG A 825 19.71 -14.55 16.12
CA ARG A 825 19.91 -13.15 15.69
C ARG A 825 21.35 -12.67 15.90
N ARG A 826 22.04 -13.19 16.92
CA ARG A 826 23.46 -12.91 17.17
C ARG A 826 24.33 -13.54 16.08
N GLU A 827 24.05 -14.78 15.70
CA GLU A 827 24.73 -15.43 14.58
C GLU A 827 24.55 -14.67 13.27
N ASP A 828 23.34 -14.17 13.01
CA ASP A 828 23.05 -13.39 11.81
C ASP A 828 23.76 -12.03 11.77
N LEU A 829 23.96 -11.38 12.92
CA LEU A 829 24.78 -10.16 13.02
C LEU A 829 26.28 -10.44 12.80
N GLN A 830 26.75 -11.61 13.21
CA GLN A 830 28.15 -12.00 13.05
C GLN A 830 28.48 -12.43 11.63
N LYS A 831 27.50 -12.97 10.89
CA LYS A 831 27.63 -13.29 9.46
C LYS A 831 27.97 -12.01 8.68
N GLY A 832 29.07 -12.06 7.91
CA GLY A 832 29.48 -10.93 7.06
C GLY A 832 28.47 -10.62 5.95
N ASP A 833 28.63 -9.47 5.32
CA ASP A 833 27.69 -8.95 4.34
C ASP A 833 27.92 -9.50 2.93
N GLU A 834 26.86 -9.47 2.11
CA GLU A 834 26.94 -9.73 0.68
C GLU A 834 27.18 -8.43 -0.09
N LEU A 835 28.41 -8.25 -0.56
CA LEU A 835 28.84 -7.08 -1.31
C LEU A 835 28.99 -7.37 -2.82
N PRO A 836 28.87 -6.35 -3.69
CA PRO A 836 29.11 -6.50 -5.13
C PRO A 836 30.47 -7.14 -5.44
N PRO A 837 30.63 -7.86 -6.56
CA PRO A 837 31.89 -8.51 -6.92
C PRO A 837 33.03 -7.49 -7.00
N GLY A 838 34.19 -7.85 -6.45
CA GLY A 838 35.34 -6.95 -6.32
C GLY A 838 35.31 -5.96 -5.15
N VAL A 839 34.18 -5.72 -4.48
CA VAL A 839 34.11 -4.84 -3.29
C VAL A 839 34.47 -5.62 -2.02
N ILE A 840 35.55 -5.22 -1.35
CA ILE A 840 36.03 -5.83 -0.11
C ILE A 840 35.24 -5.28 1.08
N LYS A 841 35.06 -3.95 1.10
CA LYS A 841 34.44 -3.20 2.20
C LYS A 841 33.68 -2.01 1.64
N MET A 842 32.56 -1.67 2.27
CA MET A 842 31.75 -0.50 1.94
C MET A 842 31.45 0.27 3.21
N ILE A 843 31.69 1.58 3.20
CA ILE A 843 31.45 2.46 4.34
C ILE A 843 30.43 3.51 3.93
N LYS A 844 29.41 3.70 4.77
CA LYS A 844 28.36 4.70 4.62
C LYS A 844 28.42 5.66 5.79
N VAL A 845 28.57 6.95 5.51
CA VAL A 845 28.60 8.04 6.49
C VAL A 845 27.34 8.88 6.32
N TYR A 846 26.62 9.08 7.41
CA TYR A 846 25.40 9.89 7.43
C TYR A 846 25.71 11.23 8.09
N VAL A 847 25.51 12.32 7.35
CA VAL A 847 25.74 13.69 7.82
C VAL A 847 24.40 14.39 7.98
N ALA A 848 24.07 14.81 9.20
CA ALA A 848 22.88 15.58 9.48
C ALA A 848 23.17 17.08 9.40
N MET A 849 22.40 17.76 8.56
CA MET A 849 22.43 19.21 8.37
C MET A 849 21.19 19.82 8.99
N LYS A 850 21.35 20.93 9.70
CA LYS A 850 20.22 21.77 10.13
C LYS A 850 20.02 22.87 9.10
N ARG A 851 18.87 22.92 8.46
CA ARG A 851 18.50 24.01 7.54
C ARG A 851 17.53 24.93 8.25
N LYS A 852 17.97 26.18 8.46
CA LYS A 852 17.13 27.25 8.99
C LYS A 852 16.39 27.94 7.85
N LEU A 853 15.27 28.56 8.19
CA LEU A 853 14.49 29.38 7.26
C LEU A 853 15.33 30.54 6.72
N SER A 854 15.29 30.74 5.41
CA SER A 854 16.10 31.70 4.68
C SER A 854 15.31 32.41 3.56
N VAL A 855 15.84 33.54 3.10
CA VAL A 855 15.26 34.26 1.96
C VAL A 855 15.38 33.40 0.70
N GLY A 856 14.30 33.30 -0.06
CA GLY A 856 14.19 32.40 -1.22
C GLY A 856 13.54 31.04 -0.91
N ASP A 857 13.35 30.69 0.37
CA ASP A 857 12.59 29.49 0.73
C ASP A 857 11.12 29.64 0.37
N LYS A 858 10.51 28.53 -0.06
CA LYS A 858 9.11 28.46 -0.45
C LYS A 858 8.25 27.98 0.71
N MET A 859 7.21 28.73 1.03
CA MET A 859 6.20 28.36 2.01
C MET A 859 4.83 28.25 1.33
N ALA A 860 3.94 27.44 1.90
CA ALA A 860 2.58 27.29 1.41
C ALA A 860 1.61 26.98 2.54
N GLY A 861 0.36 27.44 2.40
CA GLY A 861 -0.76 27.01 3.24
C GLY A 861 -1.52 25.83 2.62
N ARG A 862 -2.54 25.33 3.34
CA ARG A 862 -3.37 24.20 2.91
C ARG A 862 -4.35 24.54 1.78
N HIS A 863 -4.62 25.82 1.55
CA HIS A 863 -5.57 26.33 0.56
C HIS A 863 -4.92 26.65 -0.80
N GLY A 864 -3.74 26.08 -1.08
CA GLY A 864 -3.01 26.32 -2.34
C GLY A 864 -2.39 27.71 -2.46
N ASN A 865 -2.38 28.50 -1.39
CA ASN A 865 -1.63 29.75 -1.30
C ASN A 865 -0.14 29.42 -1.12
N LYS A 866 0.67 29.68 -2.15
CA LYS A 866 2.13 29.54 -2.14
C LYS A 866 2.79 30.89 -2.17
N GLY A 867 3.97 30.97 -1.59
CA GLY A 867 4.81 32.14 -1.69
C GLY A 867 6.28 31.87 -1.40
N VAL A 868 7.11 32.83 -1.77
CA VAL A 868 8.55 32.78 -1.56
C VAL A 868 8.92 33.85 -0.55
N ILE A 869 9.77 33.52 0.42
CA ILE A 869 10.22 34.48 1.42
C ILE A 869 11.09 35.53 0.72
N SER A 870 10.62 36.76 0.69
CA SER A 870 11.35 37.88 0.09
C SER A 870 12.30 38.55 1.08
N ARG A 871 11.88 38.64 2.34
CA ARG A 871 12.64 39.32 3.39
C ARG A 871 12.25 38.80 4.78
N ILE A 872 13.27 38.69 5.63
CA ILE A 872 13.12 38.49 7.07
C ILE A 872 13.27 39.87 7.73
N LEU A 873 12.26 40.33 8.45
CA LEU A 873 12.22 41.63 9.11
C LEU A 873 12.47 41.49 10.62
N PRO A 874 13.19 42.43 11.25
CA PRO A 874 13.29 42.50 12.71
C PRO A 874 11.92 42.58 13.37
N GLU A 875 11.81 42.08 14.62
CA GLU A 875 10.55 42.03 15.35
C GLU A 875 9.93 43.43 15.54
N GLU A 876 10.76 44.46 15.73
CA GLU A 876 10.37 45.86 15.89
C GLU A 876 9.79 46.51 14.62
N ASP A 877 10.12 45.96 13.44
CA ASP A 877 9.63 46.43 12.15
C ASP A 877 8.33 45.73 11.72
N MET A 878 7.90 44.71 12.47
CA MET A 878 6.66 43.98 12.18
C MET A 878 5.43 44.75 12.67
N PRO A 879 4.28 44.63 11.98
CA PRO A 879 3.00 45.05 12.53
C PRO A 879 2.73 44.33 13.85
N TYR A 880 2.11 45.01 14.81
CA TYR A 880 1.80 44.44 16.12
C TYR A 880 0.32 44.62 16.48
N LEU A 881 -0.18 43.72 17.31
CA LEU A 881 -1.52 43.77 17.90
C LEU A 881 -1.59 44.86 19.00
N PRO A 882 -2.79 45.29 19.42
CA PRO A 882 -2.94 46.33 20.45
C PRO A 882 -2.25 46.03 21.80
N ASP A 883 -1.99 44.76 22.09
CA ASP A 883 -1.26 44.28 23.28
C ASP A 883 0.27 44.33 23.14
N GLY A 884 0.78 44.72 21.96
CA GLY A 884 2.20 44.78 21.63
C GLY A 884 2.75 43.50 20.99
N THR A 885 1.94 42.46 20.77
CA THR A 885 2.42 41.20 20.18
C THR A 885 2.69 41.40 18.67
N PRO A 886 3.94 41.23 18.18
CA PRO A 886 4.26 41.36 16.76
C PRO A 886 3.69 40.18 15.97
N VAL A 887 3.24 40.47 14.75
CA VAL A 887 2.80 39.48 13.76
C VAL A 887 4.00 38.68 13.26
N GLU A 888 3.81 37.41 12.95
CA GLU A 888 4.89 36.50 12.55
C GLU A 888 5.06 36.42 11.03
N ILE A 889 3.96 36.47 10.28
CA ILE A 889 3.96 36.52 8.81
C ILE A 889 2.99 37.59 8.29
N VAL A 890 3.42 38.33 7.26
CA VAL A 890 2.55 39.26 6.53
C VAL A 890 2.33 38.77 5.10
N LEU A 891 1.07 38.54 4.75
CA LEU A 891 0.61 38.09 3.44
C LEU A 891 -0.09 39.20 2.67
N ASN A 892 -0.09 39.09 1.35
CA ASN A 892 -0.76 40.03 0.47
C ASN A 892 -2.27 39.73 0.38
N PRO A 893 -3.17 40.67 0.75
CA PRO A 893 -4.61 40.44 0.66
C PRO A 893 -5.10 40.34 -0.79
N LEU A 894 -4.39 40.91 -1.76
CA LEU A 894 -4.80 40.91 -3.18
C LEU A 894 -4.78 39.50 -3.80
N GLY A 895 -4.01 38.58 -3.21
CA GLY A 895 -3.96 37.19 -3.66
C GLY A 895 -5.25 36.42 -3.41
N VAL A 896 -6.02 36.78 -2.38
CA VAL A 896 -7.22 36.04 -1.96
C VAL A 896 -8.38 36.19 -2.97
N PRO A 897 -8.83 37.41 -3.35
CA PRO A 897 -9.94 37.55 -4.31
C PRO A 897 -9.63 36.98 -5.70
N SER A 898 -8.37 37.09 -6.16
CA SER A 898 -7.97 36.58 -7.48
C SER A 898 -7.90 35.06 -7.54
N ARG A 899 -7.74 34.39 -6.40
CA ARG A 899 -7.57 32.94 -6.30
C ARG A 899 -8.81 32.21 -5.82
N MET A 900 -9.76 32.95 -5.23
CA MET A 900 -11.02 32.42 -4.71
C MET A 900 -10.76 31.28 -3.71
N ASN A 901 -9.96 31.57 -2.69
CA ASN A 901 -9.57 30.64 -1.61
C ASN A 901 -9.40 31.33 -0.26
#